data_AF-A0A653A9K1-F1
#
_entry.id   AF-A0A653A9K1-F1
#
_cell.length_a   1.000
_cell.length_b   1.000
_cell.length_c   1.000
_cell.angle_alpha   90.00
_cell.angle_beta   90.00
_cell.angle_gamma   90.00
#
_symmetry.space_group_name_H-M   'P 1'
#
loop_
_entity.id
_entity.type
_entity.pdbx_description
1 polymer ?
#
loop_
_entity_poly.entity_id
_entity_poly.type
_entity_poly.pdbx_seq_one_letter_code
_entity_poly.pdbx_strand_id
1 'polypeptide(L)'
;MRKTKLLFTLLFFTVTLICQGAAPTGYYYYARGKKKAELKTTLHEIAAPMFVLQYGSGEGYTWQGFYKTDQNADSTVIDIYSNNVRKFNGYNSVSGMAIEHSFPKSWWGGYENMAYRDLFHLYPADAQTNEIKSNLPLGETTGTLILDNGKSKIGKNGFETVYTDNCFEPADEYKGDFARSYFYISTIYENLYNLWNSPMLTNTTYPVWQPWAIDLLLKWHRQDPVSDKERNRADSIYTIQGNRNPFIDHPELAEYIWGNDTTQAFDYPAETDAFLISPKRMAKLDYKFILVNSTKSLNINIQGVNISSSVTVSFSRNSSSLSASSYTISQQDVLNGYNLQVNYAPTSVGETKDTLLIQGGGLAETMRVPISATATSDFIVTEATDATPVSGTLNWLEDPAATNYKLSVYQGDTKAGNLIISGYYEGAGNDKAIELYNGTGSAVDLSNYSLKKQTNGMGEYIVTQKLSGTLQNNKTYLLVMYTSTNDALRAKANAFGDSITAFNGNDAVALYRNGVPVDIIGKLNGGADYVWGLDKILKRKPEITHPTMNFDLNEWTEYPYSDLDRIGTHAMNFASSNTYLIQDLSVGTVTEYAVSNLDPNQRYTYKVTSYRSGVVVPSFNTMQLRTEPLETPTALDATEINGASFNANWEANPYASGYYVDVYKMTGQIVTETEGFNSVGSNGTPLPTGWTGTTSGNYTSTASSGMAIPSIAFKGDGQWLQTKQFADTITNLSFMYRFPSSAPGSYMKVEAQNKNGWTKIDSIPYVNTSKYYPSYDFSHNTGYTFIKFTYSKATGTTGNFALDDVSIQHGNIDTVFVQKNVFETGNQYNVSNLEENTDYYYRVRSTKGAFISEYSNQVKVSTLSTGLKNVKTQSYKVGALNNGFVVFGLKGNENIYLYSITGNLNKIIKSSSNSAFIPIINHGIYILQVETENGLEVYKLVK
;
A
#
# COMPACT_ATOMS: atom_id res chain seq x y z
N MET A 1 2.45 -56.16 -38.80
CA MET A 1 2.47 -54.70 -39.02
C MET A 1 2.52 -54.00 -37.66
N ARG A 2 3.72 -53.62 -37.23
CA ARG A 2 4.01 -52.97 -35.95
C ARG A 2 3.88 -51.45 -36.11
N LYS A 3 3.13 -50.80 -35.21
CA LYS A 3 3.06 -49.34 -35.08
C LYS A 3 4.28 -48.85 -34.30
N THR A 4 5.11 -48.05 -34.94
CA THR A 4 6.29 -47.40 -34.37
C THR A 4 5.85 -46.23 -33.49
N LYS A 5 6.07 -46.32 -32.18
CA LYS A 5 6.00 -45.18 -31.25
C LYS A 5 7.37 -44.50 -31.26
N LEU A 6 7.44 -43.26 -31.73
CA LEU A 6 8.63 -42.42 -31.64
C LEU A 6 8.68 -41.85 -30.22
N LEU A 7 9.63 -42.31 -29.40
CA LEU A 7 9.91 -41.80 -28.07
C LEU A 7 10.87 -40.60 -28.23
N PHE A 8 10.42 -39.39 -27.91
CA PHE A 8 11.30 -38.23 -27.75
C PHE A 8 12.01 -38.34 -26.40
N THR A 9 13.26 -38.78 -26.40
CA THR A 9 14.13 -38.74 -25.21
C THR A 9 14.87 -37.40 -25.22
N LEU A 10 14.44 -36.47 -24.37
CA LEU A 10 15.10 -35.20 -24.12
C LEU A 10 16.30 -35.47 -23.20
N LEU A 11 17.51 -35.58 -23.76
CA LEU A 11 18.73 -35.77 -22.99
C LEU A 11 19.27 -34.39 -22.56
N PHE A 12 18.91 -33.95 -21.35
CA PHE A 12 19.59 -32.83 -20.68
C PHE A 12 20.99 -33.31 -20.25
N PHE A 13 22.03 -32.93 -20.98
CA PHE A 13 23.40 -32.97 -20.47
C PHE A 13 23.67 -31.66 -19.73
N THR A 14 23.34 -31.61 -18.43
CA THR A 14 23.84 -30.57 -17.53
C THR A 14 25.25 -30.95 -17.10
N VAL A 15 26.26 -30.38 -17.75
CA VAL A 15 27.57 -30.22 -17.11
C VAL A 15 27.38 -29.10 -16.08
N THR A 16 27.06 -29.46 -14.84
CA THR A 16 27.15 -28.54 -13.71
C THR A 16 28.63 -28.25 -13.47
N LEU A 17 29.15 -27.19 -14.10
CA LEU A 17 30.20 -26.43 -13.43
C LEU A 17 29.58 -25.90 -12.14
N ILE A 18 30.17 -26.28 -11.01
CA ILE A 18 29.89 -25.68 -9.72
C ILE A 18 30.30 -24.21 -9.84
N CYS A 19 29.34 -23.34 -10.16
CA CYS A 19 29.55 -21.90 -10.05
C CYS A 19 29.78 -21.63 -8.56
N GLN A 20 30.96 -21.11 -8.20
CA GLN A 20 31.20 -20.62 -6.86
C GLN A 20 30.21 -19.47 -6.62
N GLY A 21 29.50 -19.47 -5.49
CA GLY A 21 28.40 -18.55 -5.24
C GLY A 21 28.78 -17.07 -5.15
N ALA A 22 30.05 -16.70 -5.36
CA ALA A 22 30.57 -15.34 -5.27
C ALA A 22 29.82 -14.33 -6.15
N ALA A 23 29.90 -13.04 -5.79
CA ALA A 23 29.38 -11.96 -6.62
C ALA A 23 30.01 -12.02 -8.03
N PRO A 24 29.21 -11.95 -9.10
CA PRO A 24 29.73 -11.88 -10.48
C PRO A 24 30.68 -10.71 -10.69
N THR A 25 31.64 -10.86 -11.61
CA THR A 25 32.50 -9.76 -12.05
C THR A 25 31.66 -8.54 -12.45
N GLY A 26 32.00 -7.37 -11.93
CA GLY A 26 31.32 -6.12 -12.23
C GLY A 26 29.99 -5.91 -11.51
N TYR A 27 29.60 -6.80 -10.59
CA TYR A 27 28.34 -6.70 -9.84
C TYR A 27 28.19 -5.34 -9.14
N TYR A 28 29.26 -4.86 -8.50
CA TYR A 28 29.28 -3.59 -7.76
C TYR A 28 29.79 -2.40 -8.58
N TYR A 29 30.04 -2.56 -9.89
CA TYR A 29 30.64 -1.53 -10.73
C TYR A 29 29.96 -0.17 -10.64
N TYR A 30 28.61 -0.15 -10.59
CA TYR A 30 27.84 1.08 -10.52
C TYR A 30 27.93 1.80 -9.17
N ALA A 31 28.23 1.09 -8.10
CA ALA A 31 28.40 1.66 -6.76
C ALA A 31 29.76 2.38 -6.60
N ARG A 32 30.66 2.24 -7.57
CA ARG A 32 31.97 2.90 -7.58
C ARG A 32 31.85 4.42 -7.60
N GLY A 33 32.61 5.09 -6.74
CA GLY A 33 32.67 6.54 -6.61
C GLY A 33 31.45 7.17 -5.92
N LYS A 34 30.54 6.36 -5.36
CA LYS A 34 29.31 6.83 -4.69
C LYS A 34 29.49 6.93 -3.17
N LYS A 35 28.63 7.69 -2.49
CA LYS A 35 28.60 7.80 -1.01
C LYS A 35 27.21 8.13 -0.46
N LYS A 36 26.99 7.97 0.85
CA LYS A 36 25.73 8.31 1.55
C LYS A 36 24.49 7.76 0.83
N ALA A 37 23.45 8.59 0.67
CA ALA A 37 22.21 8.26 -0.03
C ALA A 37 22.46 7.76 -1.45
N GLU A 38 23.37 8.37 -2.20
CA GLU A 38 23.64 7.97 -3.59
C GLU A 38 24.18 6.54 -3.68
N LEU A 39 25.08 6.16 -2.76
CA LEU A 39 25.58 4.79 -2.67
C LEU A 39 24.47 3.82 -2.27
N LYS A 40 23.67 4.17 -1.26
CA LYS A 40 22.55 3.35 -0.80
C LYS A 40 21.52 3.08 -1.91
N THR A 41 21.06 4.13 -2.60
CA THR A 41 20.11 4.01 -3.71
C THR A 41 20.74 3.23 -4.88
N THR A 42 22.04 3.37 -5.13
CA THR A 42 22.70 2.55 -6.16
C THR A 42 22.69 1.06 -5.80
N LEU A 43 22.94 0.72 -4.53
CA LEU A 43 22.87 -0.67 -4.05
C LEU A 43 21.45 -1.25 -4.16
N HIS A 44 20.41 -0.45 -3.88
CA HIS A 44 19.01 -0.80 -4.12
C HIS A 44 18.78 -1.27 -5.57
N GLU A 45 19.31 -0.54 -6.55
CA GLU A 45 19.12 -0.86 -7.98
C GLU A 45 19.83 -2.15 -8.42
N ILE A 46 21.02 -2.45 -7.88
CA ILE A 46 21.86 -3.55 -8.37
C ILE A 46 21.72 -4.87 -7.60
N ALA A 47 21.28 -4.81 -6.34
CA ALA A 47 21.25 -5.97 -5.44
C ALA A 47 19.85 -6.47 -5.06
N ALA A 48 18.81 -6.01 -5.77
CA ALA A 48 17.47 -6.58 -5.67
C ALA A 48 17.42 -8.06 -6.11
N PRO A 49 16.61 -8.91 -5.46
CA PRO A 49 16.46 -10.32 -5.83
C PRO A 49 15.84 -10.48 -7.22
N MET A 50 16.39 -11.38 -8.03
CA MET A 50 15.81 -11.75 -9.33
C MET A 50 14.66 -12.75 -9.19
N PHE A 51 14.72 -13.56 -8.13
CA PHE A 51 13.74 -14.58 -7.79
C PHE A 51 13.64 -14.71 -6.27
N VAL A 52 12.47 -15.10 -5.77
CA VAL A 52 12.28 -15.49 -4.37
C VAL A 52 11.45 -16.77 -4.33
N LEU A 53 11.73 -17.63 -3.36
CA LEU A 53 10.94 -18.85 -3.12
C LEU A 53 9.52 -18.48 -2.68
N GLN A 54 8.59 -19.43 -2.76
CA GLN A 54 7.30 -19.28 -2.09
C GLN A 54 7.48 -19.35 -0.57
N TYR A 55 6.57 -18.73 0.19
CA TYR A 55 6.65 -18.77 1.65
C TYR A 55 6.03 -20.07 2.20
N GLY A 56 6.77 -20.86 2.97
CA GLY A 56 6.25 -22.06 3.62
C GLY A 56 7.17 -23.28 3.55
N SER A 57 6.55 -24.46 3.60
CA SER A 57 7.23 -25.77 3.70
C SER A 57 7.10 -26.56 2.39
N GLY A 58 8.18 -27.22 1.97
CA GLY A 58 8.21 -28.06 0.77
C GLY A 58 9.13 -27.56 -0.34
N GLU A 59 9.12 -28.27 -1.47
CA GLU A 59 9.90 -27.92 -2.65
C GLU A 59 9.37 -26.63 -3.29
N GLY A 60 10.26 -25.68 -3.58
CA GLY A 60 9.92 -24.35 -4.07
C GLY A 60 9.59 -23.35 -2.97
N TYR A 61 9.67 -23.73 -1.69
CA TYR A 61 9.34 -22.89 -0.54
C TYR A 61 10.55 -22.52 0.35
N THR A 62 10.40 -21.53 1.21
CA THR A 62 11.45 -21.01 2.11
C THR A 62 12.14 -22.07 2.98
N TRP A 63 11.46 -23.14 3.42
CA TRP A 63 12.12 -24.26 4.12
C TRP A 63 13.11 -25.04 3.25
N GLN A 64 12.91 -25.10 1.93
CA GLN A 64 13.95 -25.59 1.00
C GLN A 64 15.15 -24.64 0.98
N GLY A 65 14.91 -23.32 1.08
CA GLY A 65 15.94 -22.31 1.25
C GLY A 65 16.78 -22.61 2.49
N PHE A 66 16.15 -22.66 3.66
CA PHE A 66 16.81 -22.94 4.94
C PHE A 66 17.56 -24.27 4.97
N TYR A 67 17.01 -25.31 4.33
CA TYR A 67 17.72 -26.58 4.19
C TYR A 67 19.08 -26.41 3.48
N LYS A 68 19.19 -25.49 2.52
CA LYS A 68 20.42 -25.21 1.76
C LYS A 68 21.30 -24.15 2.41
N THR A 69 20.73 -23.22 3.17
CA THR A 69 21.42 -22.03 3.68
C THR A 69 21.77 -22.09 5.16
N ASP A 70 21.02 -22.85 5.96
CA ASP A 70 21.04 -22.82 7.43
C ASP A 70 21.18 -24.23 8.03
N GLN A 71 21.89 -25.13 7.33
CA GLN A 71 22.13 -26.52 7.74
C GLN A 71 23.61 -26.76 8.08
N ASN A 72 23.87 -27.31 9.26
CA ASN A 72 25.18 -27.82 9.65
C ASN A 72 25.50 -29.15 8.96
N ALA A 73 26.78 -29.53 8.92
CA ALA A 73 27.24 -30.77 8.29
C ALA A 73 26.59 -32.06 8.85
N ASP A 74 26.11 -32.04 10.10
CA ASP A 74 25.43 -33.16 10.76
C ASP A 74 23.89 -33.12 10.61
N SER A 75 23.42 -32.29 9.68
CA SER A 75 22.02 -32.00 9.35
C SER A 75 21.23 -31.23 10.42
N THR A 76 21.90 -30.72 11.47
CA THR A 76 21.24 -29.84 12.44
C THR A 76 20.99 -28.45 11.86
N VAL A 77 19.95 -27.78 12.36
CA VAL A 77 19.57 -26.42 11.96
C VAL A 77 20.46 -25.40 12.67
N ILE A 78 20.91 -24.38 11.95
CA ILE A 78 21.52 -23.18 12.53
C ILE A 78 20.39 -22.31 13.09
N ASP A 79 20.05 -22.51 14.37
CA ASP A 79 19.04 -21.73 15.09
C ASP A 79 19.70 -20.52 15.76
N ILE A 80 19.37 -19.32 15.29
CA ILE A 80 19.93 -18.07 15.80
C ILE A 80 19.29 -17.59 17.11
N TYR A 81 18.18 -18.22 17.55
CA TYR A 81 17.40 -17.78 18.71
C TYR A 81 17.57 -18.65 19.95
N SER A 82 17.98 -19.91 19.81
CA SER A 82 18.06 -20.83 20.95
C SER A 82 19.21 -21.83 20.84
N ASN A 83 19.52 -22.51 21.95
CA ASN A 83 20.46 -23.63 21.98
C ASN A 83 19.80 -24.99 21.65
N ASN A 84 18.53 -25.00 21.25
CA ASN A 84 17.79 -26.23 20.99
C ASN A 84 18.27 -26.86 19.68
N VAL A 85 18.89 -28.04 19.77
CA VAL A 85 19.36 -28.78 18.59
C VAL A 85 18.20 -29.48 17.91
N ARG A 86 17.93 -29.10 16.65
CA ARG A 86 16.89 -29.71 15.80
C ARG A 86 17.51 -30.10 14.46
N LYS A 87 16.89 -31.03 13.74
CA LYS A 87 17.39 -31.52 12.44
C LYS A 87 16.36 -31.29 11.35
N PHE A 88 16.87 -30.99 10.17
CA PHE A 88 16.06 -31.00 8.96
C PHE A 88 15.59 -32.41 8.61
N ASN A 89 14.37 -32.53 8.07
CA ASN A 89 13.84 -33.75 7.47
C ASN A 89 13.40 -33.45 6.04
N GLY A 90 14.38 -33.37 5.13
CA GLY A 90 14.17 -32.79 3.80
C GLY A 90 13.74 -31.32 3.88
N TYR A 91 12.89 -30.89 2.94
CA TYR A 91 12.41 -29.49 2.85
C TYR A 91 11.18 -29.20 3.71
N ASN A 92 10.86 -30.10 4.66
CA ASN A 92 9.71 -29.93 5.55
C ASN A 92 10.04 -28.95 6.68
N SER A 93 9.00 -28.31 7.22
CA SER A 93 9.12 -27.53 8.43
C SER A 93 9.64 -28.37 9.60
N VAL A 94 10.52 -27.77 10.40
CA VAL A 94 11.10 -28.40 11.57
C VAL A 94 10.23 -28.09 12.79
N SER A 95 9.82 -29.13 13.52
CA SER A 95 8.94 -28.99 14.68
C SER A 95 9.54 -28.07 15.74
N GLY A 96 8.74 -27.12 16.24
CA GLY A 96 9.17 -26.13 17.23
C GLY A 96 9.98 -24.96 16.66
N MET A 97 10.06 -24.83 15.33
CA MET A 97 10.70 -23.70 14.66
C MET A 97 9.69 -22.89 13.83
N ALA A 98 9.96 -21.61 13.70
CA ALA A 98 9.24 -20.67 12.86
C ALA A 98 10.16 -20.14 11.75
N ILE A 99 9.53 -19.60 10.72
CA ILE A 99 10.21 -18.76 9.73
C ILE A 99 10.26 -17.37 10.33
N GLU A 100 11.46 -16.92 10.67
CA GLU A 100 11.65 -15.63 11.32
C GLU A 100 11.93 -14.52 10.32
N HIS A 101 11.14 -13.46 10.40
CA HIS A 101 11.39 -12.18 9.75
C HIS A 101 12.23 -11.32 10.71
N SER A 102 13.56 -11.40 10.62
CA SER A 102 14.47 -10.66 11.51
C SER A 102 14.08 -9.18 11.60
N PHE A 103 14.02 -8.48 10.46
CA PHE A 103 13.26 -7.25 10.26
C PHE A 103 11.75 -7.58 10.19
N PRO A 104 10.92 -7.19 11.17
CA PRO A 104 9.55 -7.68 11.29
C PRO A 104 8.63 -7.29 10.12
N LYS A 105 7.79 -8.24 9.66
CA LYS A 105 6.78 -8.02 8.59
C LYS A 105 5.83 -6.85 8.88
N SER A 106 5.48 -6.64 10.15
CA SER A 106 4.59 -5.55 10.57
C SER A 106 5.23 -4.16 10.37
N TRP A 107 6.56 -4.07 10.29
CA TRP A 107 7.26 -2.81 10.08
C TRP A 107 7.12 -2.28 8.66
N TRP A 108 6.61 -3.04 7.70
CA TRP A 108 6.28 -2.54 6.35
C TRP A 108 4.79 -2.74 6.01
N GLY A 109 3.91 -2.76 7.02
CA GLY A 109 2.47 -2.82 6.82
C GLY A 109 1.88 -4.21 6.56
N GLY A 110 2.65 -5.28 6.80
CA GLY A 110 2.11 -6.64 6.71
C GLY A 110 1.98 -7.20 5.28
N TYR A 111 2.48 -6.49 4.26
CA TYR A 111 2.39 -6.95 2.89
C TYR A 111 3.32 -8.13 2.58
N GLU A 112 2.85 -9.06 1.76
CA GLU A 112 3.59 -10.26 1.32
C GLU A 112 4.33 -10.02 0.01
N ASN A 113 5.22 -9.03 0.01
CA ASN A 113 6.02 -8.63 -1.14
C ASN A 113 7.28 -9.54 -1.32
N MET A 114 8.27 -9.09 -2.07
CA MET A 114 9.54 -9.84 -2.18
C MET A 114 10.32 -9.86 -0.86
N ALA A 115 10.31 -8.78 -0.07
CA ALA A 115 11.00 -8.72 1.23
C ALA A 115 10.49 -9.81 2.18
N TYR A 116 9.17 -10.06 2.17
CA TYR A 116 8.54 -11.13 2.94
C TYR A 116 9.13 -12.53 2.69
N ARG A 117 9.83 -12.74 1.57
CA ARG A 117 10.35 -14.04 1.12
C ARG A 117 11.87 -14.02 0.90
N ASP A 118 12.55 -12.96 1.32
CA ASP A 118 13.97 -12.77 1.07
C ASP A 118 14.85 -13.44 2.15
N LEU A 119 15.56 -14.48 1.74
CA LEU A 119 16.43 -15.28 2.59
C LEU A 119 17.56 -14.47 3.25
N PHE A 120 17.94 -13.28 2.77
CA PHE A 120 18.96 -12.47 3.45
C PHE A 120 18.53 -11.91 4.80
N HIS A 121 17.23 -11.97 5.13
CA HIS A 121 16.72 -11.61 6.45
C HIS A 121 15.78 -12.66 7.06
N LEU A 122 15.37 -13.67 6.29
CA LEU A 122 14.63 -14.80 6.81
C LEU A 122 15.55 -15.85 7.41
N TYR A 123 15.18 -16.37 8.59
CA TYR A 123 15.93 -17.41 9.28
C TYR A 123 15.01 -18.50 9.82
N PRO A 124 15.44 -19.78 9.87
CA PRO A 124 14.75 -20.77 10.68
C PRO A 124 15.11 -20.52 12.16
N ALA A 125 14.13 -20.21 13.01
CA ALA A 125 14.40 -19.86 14.40
C ALA A 125 13.44 -20.56 15.38
N ASP A 126 13.84 -20.67 16.65
CA ASP A 126 12.99 -21.18 17.73
C ASP A 126 11.63 -20.46 17.79
N ALA A 127 10.54 -21.22 17.65
CA ALA A 127 9.19 -20.65 17.51
C ALA A 127 8.72 -19.91 18.77
N GLN A 128 9.08 -20.39 19.95
CA GLN A 128 8.71 -19.76 21.21
C GLN A 128 9.44 -18.42 21.38
N THR A 129 10.74 -18.40 21.13
CA THR A 129 11.53 -17.16 21.19
C THR A 129 11.05 -16.15 20.14
N ASN A 130 10.71 -16.63 18.94
CA ASN A 130 10.13 -15.78 17.90
C ASN A 130 8.79 -15.14 18.33
N GLU A 131 7.88 -15.93 18.91
CA GLU A 131 6.59 -15.45 19.40
C GLU A 131 6.76 -14.36 20.47
N ILE A 132 7.71 -14.52 21.40
CA ILE A 132 7.99 -13.53 22.45
C ILE A 132 8.68 -12.29 21.86
N LYS A 133 9.61 -12.45 20.91
CA LYS A 133 10.28 -11.33 20.21
C LYS A 133 9.26 -10.44 19.51
N SER A 134 8.23 -11.03 18.91
CA SER A 134 7.19 -10.27 18.19
C SER A 134 7.83 -9.27 17.20
N ASN A 135 7.45 -8.00 17.26
CA ASN A 135 7.99 -6.92 16.44
C ASN A 135 8.93 -5.97 17.22
N LEU A 136 9.52 -6.44 18.33
CA LEU A 136 10.40 -5.61 19.16
C LEU A 136 11.63 -5.13 18.38
N PRO A 137 12.06 -3.87 18.57
CA PRO A 137 13.29 -3.38 17.97
C PRO A 137 14.52 -4.05 18.56
N LEU A 138 15.64 -3.97 17.84
CA LEU A 138 16.93 -4.40 18.35
C LEU A 138 17.39 -3.42 19.45
N GLY A 139 18.05 -3.95 20.48
CA GLY A 139 18.61 -3.16 21.57
C GLY A 139 19.53 -3.98 22.45
N GLU A 140 20.12 -3.35 23.46
CA GLU A 140 20.89 -4.04 24.50
C GLU A 140 20.08 -4.02 25.79
N THR A 141 19.73 -5.20 26.28
CA THR A 141 18.79 -5.35 27.39
C THR A 141 19.41 -4.92 28.72
N THR A 142 18.60 -4.32 29.58
CA THR A 142 18.99 -3.94 30.94
C THR A 142 17.88 -4.24 31.95
N GLY A 143 18.26 -4.30 33.23
CA GLY A 143 17.33 -4.56 34.33
C GLY A 143 16.78 -6.01 34.32
N THR A 144 15.51 -6.16 34.71
CA THR A 144 14.84 -7.46 34.77
C THR A 144 14.44 -7.92 33.36
N LEU A 145 14.95 -9.07 32.94
CA LEU A 145 14.68 -9.65 31.63
C LEU A 145 13.34 -10.40 31.62
N ILE A 146 12.62 -10.27 30.50
CA ILE A 146 11.42 -11.06 30.17
C ILE A 146 11.82 -12.45 29.69
N LEU A 147 12.90 -12.51 28.92
CA LEU A 147 13.49 -13.75 28.42
C LEU A 147 15.02 -13.63 28.50
N ASP A 148 15.67 -14.70 28.96
CA ASP A 148 17.07 -14.98 28.71
C ASP A 148 17.22 -16.50 28.57
N ASN A 149 17.50 -16.97 27.36
CA ASN A 149 17.69 -18.39 27.07
C ASN A 149 19.18 -18.75 26.78
N GLY A 150 20.10 -17.83 27.08
CA GLY A 150 21.53 -17.94 26.78
C GLY A 150 21.91 -17.70 25.31
N LYS A 151 20.95 -17.48 24.41
CA LYS A 151 21.16 -17.06 23.01
C LYS A 151 20.39 -15.81 22.62
N SER A 152 19.27 -15.53 23.27
CA SER A 152 18.42 -14.37 23.05
C SER A 152 17.99 -13.79 24.39
N LYS A 153 17.95 -12.46 24.46
CA LYS A 153 17.40 -11.71 25.58
C LYS A 153 16.29 -10.79 25.12
N ILE A 154 15.26 -10.67 25.95
CA ILE A 154 14.17 -9.70 25.76
C ILE A 154 13.97 -8.97 27.08
N GLY A 155 13.95 -7.65 27.03
CA GLY A 155 13.84 -6.80 28.21
C GLY A 155 13.89 -5.33 27.84
N LYS A 156 13.86 -4.45 28.84
CA LYS A 156 13.94 -3.00 28.63
C LYS A 156 15.26 -2.64 27.94
N ASN A 157 15.20 -1.74 26.96
CA ASN A 157 16.39 -1.25 26.28
C ASN A 157 17.24 -0.38 27.23
N GLY A 158 18.51 -0.72 27.33
CA GLY A 158 19.56 0.03 28.02
C GLY A 158 20.54 0.71 27.08
N PHE A 159 20.39 0.55 25.76
CA PHE A 159 21.22 1.25 24.78
C PHE A 159 20.70 2.67 24.55
N GLU A 160 21.47 3.66 25.02
CA GLU A 160 21.10 5.09 25.03
C GLU A 160 19.76 5.38 25.74
N THR A 161 19.28 6.64 25.68
CA THR A 161 18.11 7.09 26.46
C THR A 161 16.88 7.43 25.61
N VAL A 162 16.98 7.38 24.28
CA VAL A 162 15.89 7.80 23.38
C VAL A 162 14.75 6.77 23.34
N TYR A 163 15.09 5.47 23.26
CA TYR A 163 14.13 4.38 23.31
C TYR A 163 14.32 3.57 24.59
N THR A 164 13.29 3.49 25.44
CA THR A 164 13.37 2.86 26.78
C THR A 164 12.38 1.71 26.95
N ASP A 165 11.68 1.32 25.88
CA ASP A 165 10.77 0.18 25.90
C ASP A 165 11.49 -1.15 25.66
N ASN A 166 10.73 -2.23 25.59
CA ASN A 166 11.31 -3.57 25.44
C ASN A 166 12.00 -3.69 24.08
N CYS A 167 13.14 -4.37 24.07
CA CYS A 167 13.93 -4.66 22.88
C CYS A 167 14.30 -6.15 22.86
N PHE A 168 14.74 -6.59 21.68
CA PHE A 168 15.34 -7.90 21.46
C PHE A 168 16.86 -7.76 21.32
N GLU A 169 17.61 -8.56 22.05
CA GLU A 169 19.06 -8.65 21.98
C GLU A 169 19.47 -10.09 21.61
N PRO A 170 20.05 -10.33 20.42
CA PRO A 170 20.61 -11.63 20.06
C PRO A 170 21.96 -11.85 20.77
N ALA A 171 22.43 -13.10 20.75
CA ALA A 171 23.77 -13.45 21.22
C ALA A 171 24.84 -12.66 20.45
N ASP A 172 25.97 -12.42 21.11
CA ASP A 172 27.04 -11.59 20.57
C ASP A 172 27.55 -12.08 19.19
N GLU A 173 27.55 -13.38 18.94
CA GLU A 173 27.95 -14.04 17.68
C GLU A 173 26.97 -13.89 16.51
N TYR A 174 25.83 -13.22 16.73
CA TYR A 174 24.82 -12.91 15.71
C TYR A 174 24.50 -11.41 15.62
N LYS A 175 25.08 -10.57 16.47
CA LYS A 175 24.79 -9.12 16.49
C LYS A 175 25.15 -8.48 15.13
N GLY A 176 26.25 -8.92 14.53
CA GLY A 176 26.70 -8.48 13.21
C GLY A 176 25.82 -9.01 12.08
N ASP A 177 25.40 -10.28 12.15
CA ASP A 177 24.43 -10.86 11.20
C ASP A 177 23.14 -10.03 11.16
N PHE A 178 22.56 -9.74 12.33
CA PHE A 178 21.36 -8.90 12.44
C PHE A 178 21.60 -7.50 11.88
N ALA A 179 22.74 -6.87 12.21
CA ALA A 179 23.07 -5.55 11.69
C ALA A 179 23.14 -5.54 10.15
N ARG A 180 23.81 -6.53 9.54
CA ARG A 180 23.95 -6.64 8.09
C ARG A 180 22.64 -7.02 7.40
N SER A 181 21.78 -7.84 8.01
CA SER A 181 20.43 -8.10 7.51
C SER A 181 19.55 -6.85 7.55
N TYR A 182 19.66 -6.02 8.59
CA TYR A 182 18.91 -4.78 8.73
C TYR A 182 19.40 -3.72 7.72
N PHE A 183 20.72 -3.52 7.60
CA PHE A 183 21.30 -2.67 6.56
C PHE A 183 20.88 -3.12 5.15
N TYR A 184 20.86 -4.43 4.90
CA TYR A 184 20.38 -5.00 3.66
C TYR A 184 18.91 -4.67 3.38
N ILE A 185 17.98 -5.00 4.29
CA ILE A 185 16.55 -4.78 4.04
C ILE A 185 16.22 -3.28 3.87
N SER A 186 16.79 -2.42 4.71
CA SER A 186 16.61 -0.97 4.60
C SER A 186 17.18 -0.35 3.32
N THR A 187 18.17 -1.02 2.71
CA THR A 187 18.79 -0.60 1.45
C THR A 187 18.06 -1.16 0.25
N ILE A 188 17.91 -2.49 0.16
CA ILE A 188 17.35 -3.16 -1.01
C ILE A 188 15.85 -2.91 -1.16
N TYR A 189 15.13 -2.63 -0.07
CA TYR A 189 13.71 -2.30 -0.10
C TYR A 189 13.45 -0.82 0.27
N GLU A 190 14.33 0.08 -0.17
CA GLU A 190 14.21 1.53 0.02
C GLU A 190 12.85 2.08 -0.46
N ASN A 191 12.27 1.48 -1.49
CA ASN A 191 10.95 1.85 -2.01
C ASN A 191 9.78 1.62 -1.02
N LEU A 192 10.02 0.95 0.12
CA LEU A 192 9.02 0.74 1.19
C LEU A 192 9.06 1.82 2.28
N TYR A 193 9.87 2.89 2.12
CA TYR A 193 10.14 3.88 3.18
C TYR A 193 8.89 4.50 3.82
N ASN A 194 7.81 4.68 3.05
CA ASN A 194 6.56 5.27 3.51
C ASN A 194 5.71 4.32 4.37
N LEU A 195 6.01 3.01 4.34
CA LEU A 195 5.33 1.97 5.13
C LEU A 195 6.07 1.65 6.43
N TRP A 196 7.29 2.17 6.59
CA TRP A 196 8.13 1.87 7.73
C TRP A 196 7.44 2.25 9.05
N ASN A 197 7.46 1.33 10.01
CA ASN A 197 6.77 1.52 11.28
C ASN A 197 7.53 0.83 12.42
N SER A 198 8.54 1.51 12.94
CA SER A 198 9.38 1.06 14.05
C SER A 198 10.00 2.25 14.76
N PRO A 199 10.24 2.19 16.08
CA PRO A 199 11.01 3.21 16.79
C PRO A 199 12.46 3.33 16.31
N MET A 200 12.97 2.36 15.55
CA MET A 200 14.30 2.44 14.92
C MET A 200 14.31 3.27 13.63
N LEU A 201 13.15 3.55 13.03
CA LEU A 201 13.04 4.08 11.67
C LEU A 201 12.57 5.54 11.66
N THR A 202 12.85 6.25 10.56
CA THR A 202 12.51 7.66 10.33
C THR A 202 11.45 7.87 9.24
N ASN A 203 11.01 6.80 8.57
CA ASN A 203 10.11 6.85 7.41
C ASN A 203 10.62 7.73 6.27
N THR A 204 11.94 7.70 6.05
CA THR A 204 12.64 8.40 4.95
C THR A 204 13.57 7.44 4.23
N THR A 205 13.86 7.66 2.95
CA THR A 205 14.79 6.80 2.19
C THR A 205 16.25 6.89 2.68
N TYR A 206 16.63 8.01 3.30
CA TYR A 206 17.92 8.24 3.94
C TYR A 206 17.78 9.30 5.05
N PRO A 207 18.33 9.08 6.25
CA PRO A 207 19.25 8.01 6.65
C PRO A 207 18.57 6.69 6.99
N VAL A 208 17.25 6.56 6.81
CA VAL A 208 16.41 5.41 7.21
C VAL A 208 16.24 5.28 8.71
N TRP A 209 17.34 5.26 9.44
CA TRP A 209 17.41 4.93 10.85
C TRP A 209 17.42 6.18 11.73
N GLN A 210 16.86 6.06 12.93
CA GLN A 210 17.09 7.02 14.00
C GLN A 210 18.57 7.03 14.38
N PRO A 211 19.13 8.16 14.88
CA PRO A 211 20.55 8.24 15.24
C PRO A 211 21.01 7.11 16.17
N TRP A 212 20.25 6.84 17.24
CA TRP A 212 20.55 5.75 18.18
C TRP A 212 20.59 4.36 17.52
N ALA A 213 19.75 4.14 16.51
CA ALA A 213 19.70 2.88 15.78
C ALA A 213 20.89 2.74 14.83
N ILE A 214 21.36 3.84 14.22
CA ILE A 214 22.61 3.85 13.45
C ILE A 214 23.78 3.46 14.36
N ASP A 215 23.87 4.09 15.53
CA ASP A 215 24.96 3.84 16.48
C ASP A 215 24.97 2.39 16.97
N LEU A 216 23.80 1.83 17.29
CA LEU A 216 23.65 0.42 17.68
C LEU A 216 24.08 -0.53 16.55
N LEU A 217 23.54 -0.35 15.34
CA LEU A 217 23.79 -1.25 14.22
C LEU A 217 25.26 -1.19 13.77
N LEU A 218 25.87 0.00 13.75
CA LEU A 218 27.30 0.14 13.47
C LEU A 218 28.17 -0.46 14.58
N LYS A 219 27.80 -0.27 15.86
CA LYS A 219 28.49 -0.92 16.98
C LYS A 219 28.49 -2.44 16.81
N TRP A 220 27.34 -3.04 16.56
CA TRP A 220 27.20 -4.49 16.38
C TRP A 220 27.93 -4.99 15.14
N HIS A 221 27.81 -4.28 14.01
CA HIS A 221 28.54 -4.60 12.79
C HIS A 221 30.06 -4.63 12.98
N ARG A 222 30.62 -3.70 13.76
CA ARG A 222 32.06 -3.63 14.06
C ARG A 222 32.52 -4.69 15.06
N GLN A 223 31.68 -5.02 16.05
CA GLN A 223 32.00 -5.96 17.12
C GLN A 223 31.89 -7.43 16.69
N ASP A 224 31.04 -7.72 15.72
CA ASP A 224 30.83 -9.04 15.13
C ASP A 224 31.06 -9.00 13.61
N PRO A 225 32.32 -9.09 13.14
CA PRO A 225 32.68 -9.04 11.73
C PRO A 225 32.07 -10.20 10.92
N VAL A 226 32.03 -10.04 9.59
CA VAL A 226 31.46 -11.06 8.69
C VAL A 226 32.14 -12.42 8.87
N SER A 227 31.33 -13.42 9.22
CA SER A 227 31.78 -14.80 9.46
C SER A 227 31.79 -15.67 8.19
N ASP A 228 32.48 -16.82 8.23
CA ASP A 228 32.41 -17.81 7.15
C ASP A 228 31.01 -18.38 6.97
N LYS A 229 30.25 -18.50 8.07
CA LYS A 229 28.83 -18.86 8.08
C LYS A 229 28.03 -17.91 7.18
N GLU A 230 28.20 -16.60 7.34
CA GLU A 230 27.49 -15.62 6.53
C GLU A 230 27.92 -15.61 5.06
N ARG A 231 29.22 -15.77 4.78
CA ARG A 231 29.73 -15.88 3.40
C ARG A 231 29.13 -17.10 2.68
N ASN A 232 29.19 -18.26 3.33
CA ASN A 232 28.62 -19.50 2.79
C ASN A 232 27.10 -19.39 2.59
N ARG A 233 26.41 -18.75 3.54
CA ARG A 233 24.98 -18.48 3.45
C ARG A 233 24.66 -17.55 2.28
N ALA A 234 25.41 -16.47 2.09
CA ALA A 234 25.24 -15.53 0.99
C ALA A 234 25.47 -16.20 -0.37
N ASP A 235 26.48 -17.05 -0.49
CA ASP A 235 26.76 -17.86 -1.67
C ASP A 235 25.60 -18.81 -2.01
N SER A 236 25.08 -19.53 -1.01
CA SER A 236 23.91 -20.39 -1.18
C SER A 236 22.66 -19.59 -1.58
N ILE A 237 22.41 -18.44 -0.96
CA ILE A 237 21.28 -17.56 -1.30
C ILE A 237 21.42 -17.05 -2.73
N TYR A 238 22.62 -16.67 -3.18
CA TYR A 238 22.85 -16.21 -4.55
C TYR A 238 22.41 -17.26 -5.57
N THR A 239 22.68 -18.55 -5.33
CA THR A 239 22.22 -19.62 -6.23
C THR A 239 20.70 -19.80 -6.28
N ILE A 240 19.98 -19.30 -5.27
CA ILE A 240 18.52 -19.41 -5.14
C ILE A 240 17.85 -18.14 -5.68
N GLN A 241 18.21 -16.97 -5.14
CA GLN A 241 17.54 -15.70 -5.42
C GLN A 241 18.19 -14.90 -6.53
N GLY A 242 19.44 -15.25 -6.87
CA GLY A 242 20.24 -14.49 -7.79
C GLY A 242 20.50 -13.08 -7.26
N ASN A 243 20.81 -12.87 -5.98
CA ASN A 243 21.30 -11.58 -5.51
C ASN A 243 22.25 -11.75 -4.32
N ARG A 244 22.98 -10.67 -4.01
CA ARG A 244 24.01 -10.60 -2.98
C ARG A 244 23.62 -9.60 -1.89
N ASN A 245 24.07 -9.81 -0.66
CA ASN A 245 24.02 -8.80 0.38
C ASN A 245 25.29 -7.95 0.34
N PRO A 246 25.22 -6.66 -0.07
CA PRO A 246 26.40 -5.80 -0.17
C PRO A 246 27.18 -5.67 1.15
N PHE A 247 26.49 -5.74 2.29
CA PHE A 247 27.12 -5.58 3.61
C PHE A 247 27.80 -6.85 4.12
N ILE A 248 27.63 -7.98 3.43
CA ILE A 248 28.40 -9.22 3.66
C ILE A 248 29.62 -9.25 2.72
N ASP A 249 29.43 -8.89 1.45
CA ASP A 249 30.51 -8.89 0.46
C ASP A 249 31.52 -7.77 0.70
N HIS A 250 31.02 -6.60 1.12
CA HIS A 250 31.76 -5.37 1.38
C HIS A 250 31.26 -4.72 2.68
N PRO A 251 31.59 -5.29 3.86
CA PRO A 251 31.12 -4.79 5.16
C PRO A 251 31.44 -3.32 5.39
N GLU A 252 32.56 -2.83 4.87
CA GLU A 252 32.99 -1.45 4.92
C GLU A 252 31.96 -0.45 4.35
N LEU A 253 31.05 -0.88 3.45
CA LEU A 253 30.00 -0.01 2.90
C LEU A 253 29.11 0.62 3.98
N ALA A 254 28.92 -0.05 5.12
CA ALA A 254 28.15 0.51 6.23
C ALA A 254 28.74 1.84 6.73
N GLU A 255 30.06 1.98 6.75
CA GLU A 255 30.76 3.19 7.18
C GLU A 255 30.60 4.35 6.18
N TYR A 256 30.53 4.04 4.88
CA TYR A 256 30.38 5.03 3.81
C TYR A 256 28.93 5.51 3.64
N ILE A 257 27.96 4.73 4.14
CA ILE A 257 26.54 5.10 4.09
C ILE A 257 26.11 5.79 5.39
N TRP A 258 26.47 5.26 6.57
CA TRP A 258 25.99 5.77 7.86
C TRP A 258 27.08 6.11 8.88
N GLY A 259 28.30 5.61 8.70
CA GLY A 259 29.36 5.74 9.69
C GLY A 259 30.34 6.89 9.47
N ASN A 260 31.60 6.66 9.83
CA ASN A 260 32.60 7.72 9.89
C ASN A 260 33.09 8.18 8.50
N ASP A 261 32.94 7.33 7.49
CA ASP A 261 33.47 7.57 6.14
C ASP A 261 32.45 8.16 5.18
N THR A 262 31.29 8.60 5.67
CA THR A 262 30.21 9.16 4.84
C THR A 262 30.62 10.38 3.99
N THR A 263 31.72 11.05 4.29
CA THR A 263 32.24 12.16 3.46
C THR A 263 33.08 11.67 2.28
N GLN A 264 33.58 10.45 2.32
CA GLN A 264 34.43 9.82 1.31
C GLN A 264 33.60 9.08 0.27
N ALA A 265 34.06 9.04 -0.98
CA ALA A 265 33.48 8.19 -2.00
C ALA A 265 34.04 6.77 -1.88
N PHE A 266 33.19 5.76 -2.01
CA PHE A 266 33.62 4.37 -1.97
C PHE A 266 34.22 3.97 -3.32
N ASP A 267 35.45 3.41 -3.33
CA ASP A 267 36.08 2.89 -4.54
C ASP A 267 36.26 1.38 -4.44
N TYR A 268 35.92 0.66 -5.51
CA TYR A 268 36.13 -0.78 -5.59
C TYR A 268 37.47 -1.06 -6.27
N PRO A 269 38.13 -2.19 -5.94
CA PRO A 269 39.27 -2.67 -6.72
C PRO A 269 38.92 -2.75 -8.21
N ALA A 270 39.91 -2.45 -9.07
CA ALA A 270 39.71 -2.55 -10.51
C ALA A 270 39.42 -4.01 -10.89
N GLU A 271 38.27 -4.23 -11.52
CA GLU A 271 37.90 -5.51 -12.10
C GLU A 271 38.89 -5.90 -13.19
N THR A 272 39.29 -7.18 -13.22
CA THR A 272 40.24 -7.70 -14.23
C THR A 272 39.56 -8.58 -15.26
N ASP A 273 38.49 -9.26 -14.88
CA ASP A 273 37.70 -10.09 -15.78
C ASP A 273 36.74 -9.25 -16.64
N ALA A 274 36.27 -9.84 -17.73
CA ALA A 274 35.35 -9.20 -18.66
C ALA A 274 33.90 -9.25 -18.15
N PHE A 275 33.21 -8.11 -18.21
CA PHE A 275 31.79 -8.02 -17.83
C PHE A 275 31.03 -7.00 -18.68
N LEU A 276 29.70 -7.11 -18.70
CA LEU A 276 28.83 -6.12 -19.33
C LEU A 276 28.38 -5.09 -18.29
N ILE A 277 28.49 -3.82 -18.66
CA ILE A 277 27.78 -2.74 -17.96
C ILE A 277 26.39 -2.55 -18.54
N SER A 278 26.23 -2.79 -19.86
CA SER A 278 24.95 -2.74 -20.55
C SER A 278 24.79 -3.96 -21.46
N PRO A 279 23.61 -4.62 -21.50
CA PRO A 279 22.45 -4.33 -20.68
C PRO A 279 22.67 -4.66 -19.19
N LYS A 280 21.99 -3.93 -18.31
CA LYS A 280 21.99 -4.23 -16.87
C LYS A 280 21.27 -5.55 -16.59
N ARG A 281 21.55 -6.13 -15.43
CA ARG A 281 20.79 -7.27 -14.90
C ARG A 281 19.29 -6.93 -14.85
N MET A 282 18.43 -7.93 -15.13
CA MET A 282 16.97 -7.77 -15.28
C MET A 282 16.50 -6.97 -16.50
N ALA A 283 17.40 -6.57 -17.41
CA ALA A 283 16.97 -6.01 -18.69
C ALA A 283 16.04 -6.99 -19.43
N LYS A 284 15.01 -6.44 -20.06
CA LYS A 284 14.02 -7.16 -20.86
C LYS A 284 13.69 -6.36 -22.12
N LEU A 285 13.29 -7.04 -23.18
CA LEU A 285 12.72 -6.44 -24.38
C LEU A 285 11.24 -6.79 -24.46
N ASP A 286 10.39 -5.85 -24.07
CA ASP A 286 8.95 -6.01 -24.14
C ASP A 286 8.38 -5.17 -25.30
N TYR A 287 8.03 -5.83 -26.39
CA TYR A 287 7.43 -5.19 -27.56
C TYR A 287 5.97 -4.80 -27.32
N LYS A 288 5.36 -5.27 -26.21
CA LYS A 288 3.93 -5.17 -25.92
C LYS A 288 3.13 -5.77 -27.09
N PHE A 289 2.31 -4.95 -27.75
CA PHE A 289 1.46 -5.35 -28.86
C PHE A 289 1.94 -4.74 -30.18
N ILE A 290 1.79 -5.48 -31.28
CA ILE A 290 2.04 -5.04 -32.65
C ILE A 290 1.00 -5.66 -33.60
N LEU A 291 0.70 -4.99 -34.70
CA LEU A 291 -0.06 -5.60 -35.80
C LEU A 291 0.75 -6.71 -36.49
N VAL A 292 0.09 -7.76 -36.95
CA VAL A 292 0.69 -8.77 -37.84
C VAL A 292 1.17 -8.13 -39.14
N ASN A 293 2.23 -8.68 -39.73
CA ASN A 293 2.91 -8.17 -40.94
C ASN A 293 3.50 -6.76 -40.77
N SER A 294 3.68 -6.33 -39.52
CA SER A 294 4.41 -5.12 -39.16
C SER A 294 5.77 -5.49 -38.55
N THR A 295 6.71 -4.56 -38.55
CA THR A 295 7.97 -4.71 -37.81
C THR A 295 8.06 -3.65 -36.74
N LYS A 296 8.36 -4.06 -35.51
CA LYS A 296 8.71 -3.16 -34.42
C LYS A 296 10.15 -3.46 -34.01
N SER A 297 10.93 -2.42 -33.79
CA SER A 297 12.34 -2.53 -33.45
C SER A 297 12.57 -1.94 -32.07
N LEU A 298 13.27 -2.69 -31.21
CA LEU A 298 13.78 -2.19 -29.94
C LEU A 298 15.30 -2.24 -29.96
N ASN A 299 15.89 -1.27 -29.27
CA ASN A 299 17.33 -1.08 -29.21
C ASN A 299 17.83 -1.54 -27.83
N ILE A 300 18.88 -2.34 -27.81
CA ILE A 300 19.59 -2.71 -26.59
C ILE A 300 21.05 -2.33 -26.73
N ASN A 301 21.50 -1.46 -25.82
CA ASN A 301 22.91 -1.10 -25.77
C ASN A 301 23.71 -2.26 -25.17
N ILE A 302 24.80 -2.64 -25.83
CA ILE A 302 25.73 -3.66 -25.40
C ILE A 302 27.06 -2.96 -25.18
N GLN A 303 27.43 -2.81 -23.92
CA GLN A 303 28.67 -2.18 -23.50
C GLN A 303 29.32 -2.99 -22.40
N GLY A 304 30.62 -3.19 -22.49
CA GLY A 304 31.36 -3.97 -21.52
C GLY A 304 32.74 -3.41 -21.21
N VAL A 305 33.35 -3.97 -20.17
CA VAL A 305 34.69 -3.64 -19.68
C VAL A 305 35.54 -4.91 -19.76
N ASN A 306 36.84 -4.76 -20.05
CA ASN A 306 37.82 -5.85 -20.21
C ASN A 306 37.42 -6.93 -21.25
N ILE A 307 36.54 -6.58 -22.20
CA ILE A 307 36.12 -7.49 -23.28
C ILE A 307 37.35 -7.90 -24.09
N SER A 308 37.57 -9.21 -24.25
CA SER A 308 38.80 -9.78 -24.81
C SER A 308 38.69 -10.21 -26.28
N SER A 309 37.47 -10.35 -26.80
CA SER A 309 37.19 -10.72 -28.20
C SER A 309 35.82 -10.22 -28.63
N SER A 310 35.39 -10.56 -29.86
CA SER A 310 34.00 -10.30 -30.27
C SER A 310 32.98 -11.00 -29.37
N VAL A 311 31.83 -10.35 -29.20
CA VAL A 311 30.64 -10.87 -28.52
C VAL A 311 29.65 -11.37 -29.56
N THR A 312 29.00 -12.50 -29.31
CA THR A 312 27.95 -13.06 -30.16
C THR A 312 26.59 -12.90 -29.52
N VAL A 313 25.57 -12.70 -30.35
CA VAL A 313 24.18 -12.68 -29.90
C VAL A 313 23.36 -13.76 -30.60
N SER A 314 22.40 -14.36 -29.89
CA SER A 314 21.48 -15.37 -30.44
C SER A 314 20.14 -15.36 -29.70
N PHE A 315 19.13 -16.07 -30.23
CA PHE A 315 17.84 -16.25 -29.58
C PHE A 315 17.70 -17.67 -29.05
N SER A 316 17.36 -17.83 -27.77
CA SER A 316 17.31 -19.12 -27.11
C SER A 316 16.32 -20.11 -27.76
N ARG A 317 15.22 -19.63 -28.36
CA ARG A 317 14.21 -20.46 -29.04
C ARG A 317 14.22 -20.32 -30.55
N ASN A 318 15.09 -19.47 -31.12
CA ASN A 318 15.16 -19.18 -32.55
C ASN A 318 13.80 -18.83 -33.17
N SER A 319 13.03 -17.97 -32.50
CA SER A 319 11.73 -17.55 -33.00
C SER A 319 11.87 -16.84 -34.35
N SER A 320 11.17 -17.31 -35.38
CA SER A 320 11.28 -16.81 -36.76
C SER A 320 10.79 -15.37 -36.93
N SER A 321 10.02 -14.87 -35.97
CA SER A 321 9.56 -13.49 -35.90
C SER A 321 10.60 -12.54 -35.28
N LEU A 322 11.73 -13.04 -34.77
CA LEU A 322 12.78 -12.21 -34.17
C LEU A 322 14.04 -12.21 -35.03
N SER A 323 14.66 -11.05 -35.17
CA SER A 323 15.98 -10.90 -35.81
C SER A 323 16.82 -9.83 -35.11
N ALA A 324 18.14 -9.94 -35.23
CA ALA A 324 19.07 -8.96 -34.71
C ALA A 324 19.81 -8.27 -35.88
N SER A 325 20.07 -6.97 -35.74
CA SER A 325 20.83 -6.18 -36.74
C SER A 325 22.27 -6.67 -36.93
N SER A 326 22.84 -7.33 -35.93
CA SER A 326 24.08 -8.10 -36.03
C SER A 326 24.03 -9.30 -35.08
N TYR A 327 24.67 -10.41 -35.46
CA TYR A 327 24.86 -11.60 -34.61
C TYR A 327 26.27 -11.68 -34.01
N THR A 328 27.17 -10.79 -34.41
CA THR A 328 28.56 -10.70 -33.91
C THR A 328 28.98 -9.24 -33.83
N ILE A 329 29.39 -8.80 -32.65
CA ILE A 329 29.76 -7.42 -32.34
C ILE A 329 31.25 -7.42 -32.00
N SER A 330 32.03 -6.53 -32.64
CA SER A 330 33.48 -6.49 -32.44
C SER A 330 33.83 -6.09 -30.99
N GLN A 331 35.00 -6.52 -30.52
CA GLN A 331 35.51 -6.13 -29.21
C GLN A 331 35.46 -4.60 -29.01
N GLN A 332 35.93 -3.84 -29.99
CA GLN A 332 36.00 -2.37 -29.90
C GLN A 332 34.60 -1.74 -29.84
N ASP A 333 33.63 -2.28 -30.57
CA ASP A 333 32.26 -1.78 -30.55
C ASP A 333 31.59 -2.05 -29.19
N VAL A 334 31.86 -3.20 -28.58
CA VAL A 334 31.36 -3.48 -27.22
C VAL A 334 32.04 -2.56 -26.19
N LEU A 335 33.33 -2.28 -26.31
CA LEU A 335 34.02 -1.33 -25.40
C LEU A 335 33.47 0.10 -25.54
N ASN A 336 33.20 0.53 -26.77
CA ASN A 336 32.64 1.85 -27.07
C ASN A 336 31.13 1.97 -26.75
N GLY A 337 30.45 0.84 -26.64
CA GLY A 337 28.99 0.75 -26.54
C GLY A 337 28.35 0.62 -27.93
N TYR A 338 27.78 -0.54 -28.20
CA TYR A 338 27.11 -0.86 -29.45
C TYR A 338 25.59 -0.87 -29.26
N ASN A 339 24.84 -0.18 -30.10
CA ASN A 339 23.37 -0.24 -30.04
C ASN A 339 22.85 -1.35 -30.96
N LEU A 340 22.51 -2.50 -30.37
CA LEU A 340 21.94 -3.62 -31.09
C LEU A 340 20.43 -3.40 -31.28
N GLN A 341 20.02 -3.23 -32.53
CA GLN A 341 18.60 -3.29 -32.89
C GLN A 341 18.13 -4.74 -32.95
N VAL A 342 17.06 -5.04 -32.23
CA VAL A 342 16.33 -6.32 -32.24
C VAL A 342 14.95 -6.05 -32.84
N ASN A 343 14.61 -6.77 -33.90
CA ASN A 343 13.38 -6.60 -34.66
C ASN A 343 12.39 -7.72 -34.34
N TYR A 344 11.12 -7.37 -34.14
CA TYR A 344 10.00 -8.28 -34.07
C TYR A 344 9.08 -8.08 -35.27
N ALA A 345 8.95 -9.10 -36.12
CA ALA A 345 8.18 -9.09 -37.36
C ALA A 345 7.26 -10.33 -37.47
N PRO A 346 6.13 -10.35 -36.74
CA PRO A 346 5.23 -11.50 -36.72
C PRO A 346 4.36 -11.59 -37.98
N THR A 347 4.13 -12.81 -38.48
CA THR A 347 3.24 -13.08 -39.63
C THR A 347 1.90 -13.71 -39.23
N SER A 348 1.69 -13.97 -37.94
CA SER A 348 0.46 -14.58 -37.40
C SER A 348 0.13 -14.01 -36.03
N VAL A 349 -1.15 -14.02 -35.68
CA VAL A 349 -1.64 -13.61 -34.35
C VAL A 349 -1.09 -14.56 -33.28
N GLY A 350 -0.64 -14.01 -32.15
CA GLY A 350 -0.18 -14.81 -31.02
C GLY A 350 0.92 -14.15 -30.19
N GLU A 351 1.27 -14.82 -29.10
CA GLU A 351 2.36 -14.41 -28.21
C GLU A 351 3.69 -15.03 -28.65
N THR A 352 4.75 -14.25 -28.60
CA THR A 352 6.14 -14.67 -28.76
C THR A 352 6.86 -14.45 -27.44
N LYS A 353 7.41 -15.52 -26.86
CA LYS A 353 8.32 -15.47 -25.70
C LYS A 353 9.65 -16.11 -26.10
N ASP A 354 10.74 -15.36 -26.03
CA ASP A 354 12.10 -15.82 -26.32
C ASP A 354 13.11 -15.17 -25.34
N THR A 355 14.41 -15.37 -25.52
CA THR A 355 15.46 -14.75 -24.72
C THR A 355 16.65 -14.45 -25.63
N LEU A 356 17.06 -13.19 -25.67
CA LEU A 356 18.32 -12.79 -26.31
C LEU A 356 19.47 -13.23 -25.40
N LEU A 357 20.38 -14.02 -25.95
CA LEU A 357 21.59 -14.49 -25.30
C LEU A 357 22.77 -13.67 -25.81
N ILE A 358 23.56 -13.08 -24.91
CA ILE A 358 24.78 -12.32 -25.22
C ILE A 358 25.96 -13.06 -24.57
N GLN A 359 26.91 -13.50 -25.39
CA GLN A 359 27.97 -14.46 -25.01
C GLN A 359 29.30 -14.13 -25.71
N GLY A 360 30.40 -14.73 -25.25
CA GLY A 360 31.73 -14.52 -25.82
C GLY A 360 32.42 -13.28 -25.25
N GLY A 361 33.46 -12.79 -25.92
CA GLY A 361 34.18 -11.59 -25.48
C GLY A 361 34.89 -11.71 -24.13
N GLY A 362 35.13 -12.94 -23.64
CA GLY A 362 35.71 -13.21 -22.33
C GLY A 362 34.71 -13.18 -21.17
N LEU A 363 33.40 -12.97 -21.42
CA LEU A 363 32.38 -12.96 -20.38
C LEU A 363 32.31 -14.31 -19.67
N ALA A 364 32.35 -14.29 -18.33
CA ALA A 364 32.25 -15.50 -17.51
C ALA A 364 30.86 -16.15 -17.58
N GLU A 365 29.81 -15.34 -17.72
CA GLU A 365 28.42 -15.80 -17.79
C GLU A 365 27.70 -15.27 -19.03
N THR A 366 26.67 -16.01 -19.46
CA THR A 366 25.76 -15.57 -20.53
C THR A 366 24.78 -14.55 -19.98
N MET A 367 24.80 -13.35 -20.54
CA MET A 367 23.75 -12.37 -20.29
C MET A 367 22.46 -12.79 -21.01
N ARG A 368 21.36 -12.83 -20.25
CA ARG A 368 20.04 -13.28 -20.71
C ARG A 368 19.06 -12.12 -20.62
N VAL A 369 18.50 -11.72 -21.76
CA VAL A 369 17.52 -10.65 -21.85
C VAL A 369 16.19 -11.25 -22.32
N PRO A 370 15.21 -11.46 -21.43
CA PRO A 370 13.90 -11.99 -21.81
C PRO A 370 13.21 -11.11 -22.86
N ILE A 371 12.56 -11.74 -23.83
CA ILE A 371 11.78 -11.09 -24.87
C ILE A 371 10.32 -11.51 -24.74
N SER A 372 9.42 -10.53 -24.72
CA SER A 372 7.97 -10.73 -24.81
C SER A 372 7.36 -9.85 -25.90
N ALA A 373 6.44 -10.42 -26.68
CA ALA A 373 5.70 -9.68 -27.68
C ALA A 373 4.37 -10.37 -28.00
N THR A 374 3.36 -9.58 -28.38
CA THR A 374 2.05 -10.09 -28.81
C THR A 374 1.68 -9.48 -30.16
N ALA A 375 1.38 -10.34 -31.13
CA ALA A 375 0.89 -9.95 -32.44
C ALA A 375 -0.63 -10.07 -32.52
N THR A 376 -1.30 -9.03 -33.04
CA THR A 376 -2.76 -9.00 -33.25
C THR A 376 -3.09 -8.60 -34.69
N SER A 377 -4.26 -8.99 -35.20
CA SER A 377 -4.74 -8.59 -36.53
C SER A 377 -5.54 -7.28 -36.52
N ASP A 378 -5.98 -6.83 -35.34
CA ASP A 378 -6.91 -5.71 -35.20
C ASP A 378 -6.19 -4.46 -34.72
N PHE A 379 -6.48 -3.32 -35.36
CA PHE A 379 -6.12 -2.01 -34.83
C PHE A 379 -7.02 -1.69 -33.64
N ILE A 380 -6.44 -1.48 -32.46
CA ILE A 380 -7.18 -1.28 -31.21
C ILE A 380 -6.66 -0.06 -30.46
N VAL A 381 -7.57 0.55 -29.69
CA VAL A 381 -7.21 1.48 -28.62
C VAL A 381 -6.95 0.69 -27.34
N THR A 382 -5.94 1.07 -26.57
CA THR A 382 -5.49 0.38 -25.34
C THR A 382 -5.74 1.27 -24.14
N GLU A 383 -5.77 0.74 -22.91
CA GLU A 383 -6.08 1.52 -21.69
C GLU A 383 -5.36 2.88 -21.61
N ALA A 384 -6.10 3.88 -21.12
CA ALA A 384 -5.52 5.19 -20.85
C ALA A 384 -4.62 5.11 -19.61
N THR A 385 -3.58 5.95 -19.58
CA THR A 385 -2.62 6.04 -18.47
C THR A 385 -2.62 7.44 -17.87
N ASP A 386 -1.91 7.62 -16.76
CA ASP A 386 -1.65 8.94 -16.16
C ASP A 386 -2.92 9.77 -15.89
N ALA A 387 -3.99 9.08 -15.50
CA ALA A 387 -5.24 9.74 -15.13
C ALA A 387 -5.00 10.64 -13.91
N THR A 388 -5.40 11.90 -14.03
CA THR A 388 -5.49 12.85 -12.92
C THR A 388 -6.95 13.24 -12.74
N PRO A 389 -7.29 14.10 -11.78
CA PRO A 389 -8.65 14.63 -11.69
C PRO A 389 -9.08 15.44 -12.91
N VAL A 390 -8.16 15.83 -13.81
CA VAL A 390 -8.42 16.79 -14.88
C VAL A 390 -7.80 16.43 -16.23
N SER A 391 -7.11 15.31 -16.33
CA SER A 391 -6.37 14.89 -17.52
C SER A 391 -6.13 13.38 -17.58
N GLY A 392 -5.58 12.92 -18.69
CA GLY A 392 -5.05 11.56 -18.85
C GLY A 392 -4.34 11.42 -20.20
N THR A 393 -3.64 10.31 -20.39
CA THR A 393 -2.98 9.95 -21.64
C THR A 393 -3.77 8.85 -22.33
N LEU A 394 -4.28 9.12 -23.53
CA LEU A 394 -5.02 8.15 -24.34
C LEU A 394 -4.05 7.38 -25.22
N ASN A 395 -4.21 6.05 -25.32
CA ASN A 395 -3.23 5.18 -25.96
C ASN A 395 -3.86 4.30 -27.06
N TRP A 396 -3.10 4.00 -28.12
CA TRP A 396 -3.48 3.05 -29.16
C TRP A 396 -2.28 2.32 -29.76
N LEU A 397 -2.54 1.21 -30.43
CA LEU A 397 -1.47 0.47 -31.11
C LEU A 397 -0.88 1.29 -32.26
N GLU A 398 0.42 1.14 -32.47
CA GLU A 398 1.04 1.62 -33.69
C GLU A 398 0.50 0.83 -34.89
N ASP A 399 0.13 1.56 -35.93
CA ASP A 399 -0.15 1.06 -37.26
C ASP A 399 0.90 1.66 -38.18
N PRO A 400 1.94 0.90 -38.57
CA PRO A 400 3.07 1.46 -39.30
C PRO A 400 2.71 1.89 -40.73
N ALA A 401 1.53 1.52 -41.24
CA ALA A 401 1.01 2.03 -42.51
C ALA A 401 0.24 3.36 -42.35
N ALA A 402 0.06 3.84 -41.11
CA ALA A 402 -0.64 5.09 -40.84
C ALA A 402 0.18 6.29 -41.33
N THR A 403 -0.47 7.13 -42.12
CA THR A 403 0.01 8.47 -42.47
C THR A 403 -0.55 9.53 -41.52
N ASN A 404 -1.62 9.18 -40.81
CA ASN A 404 -2.29 10.02 -39.82
C ASN A 404 -3.25 9.20 -38.97
N TYR A 405 -3.50 9.64 -37.74
CA TYR A 405 -4.61 9.21 -36.90
C TYR A 405 -5.59 10.34 -36.67
N LYS A 406 -6.87 9.98 -36.56
CA LYS A 406 -7.90 10.88 -36.05
C LYS A 406 -8.48 10.37 -34.73
N LEU A 407 -8.42 11.22 -33.72
CA LEU A 407 -8.89 10.96 -32.37
C LEU A 407 -10.27 11.60 -32.15
N SER A 408 -11.17 10.86 -31.51
CA SER A 408 -12.38 11.44 -30.91
C SER A 408 -12.48 11.07 -29.45
N VAL A 409 -12.89 12.02 -28.61
CA VAL A 409 -13.11 11.87 -27.16
C VAL A 409 -14.51 12.41 -26.85
N TYR A 410 -15.34 11.63 -26.16
CA TYR A 410 -16.74 11.97 -25.92
C TYR A 410 -17.27 11.33 -24.63
N GLN A 411 -18.42 11.81 -24.18
CA GLN A 411 -19.23 11.19 -23.13
C GLN A 411 -20.56 10.68 -23.71
N GLY A 412 -21.29 9.89 -22.93
CA GLY A 412 -22.60 9.36 -23.33
C GLY A 412 -22.46 8.22 -24.33
N ASP A 413 -22.10 7.03 -23.84
CA ASP A 413 -21.95 5.85 -24.70
C ASP A 413 -23.28 5.37 -25.25
N THR A 414 -23.34 5.13 -26.56
CA THR A 414 -24.51 4.58 -27.26
C THR A 414 -24.40 3.08 -27.52
N LYS A 415 -23.23 2.50 -27.21
CA LYS A 415 -22.87 1.09 -27.35
C LYS A 415 -21.65 0.77 -26.49
N ALA A 416 -21.42 -0.51 -26.24
CA ALA A 416 -20.25 -0.99 -25.52
C ALA A 416 -18.98 -0.88 -26.36
N GLY A 417 -17.84 -0.67 -25.70
CA GLY A 417 -16.54 -0.60 -26.39
C GLY A 417 -16.01 -1.94 -26.87
N ASN A 418 -16.42 -3.04 -26.24
CA ASN A 418 -16.08 -4.41 -26.63
C ASN A 418 -17.08 -5.39 -25.98
N LEU A 419 -16.85 -6.70 -26.13
CA LEU A 419 -17.45 -7.69 -25.24
C LEU A 419 -16.95 -7.47 -23.81
N ILE A 420 -17.83 -7.71 -22.83
CA ILE A 420 -17.48 -7.71 -21.41
C ILE A 420 -17.75 -9.09 -20.80
N ILE A 421 -17.05 -9.41 -19.72
CA ILE A 421 -17.48 -10.40 -18.74
C ILE A 421 -18.59 -9.74 -17.92
N SER A 422 -19.82 -10.22 -18.12
CA SER A 422 -21.01 -9.66 -17.50
C SER A 422 -21.50 -10.46 -16.29
N GLY A 423 -20.98 -11.68 -16.10
CA GLY A 423 -21.38 -12.53 -14.99
C GLY A 423 -20.35 -13.59 -14.63
N TYR A 424 -20.29 -13.89 -13.34
CA TYR A 424 -19.51 -14.99 -12.77
C TYR A 424 -20.38 -15.70 -11.74
N TYR A 425 -20.47 -17.02 -11.87
CA TYR A 425 -21.30 -17.90 -11.06
C TYR A 425 -20.38 -18.93 -10.41
N GLU A 426 -20.25 -18.88 -9.08
CA GLU A 426 -19.58 -19.90 -8.28
C GLU A 426 -20.60 -20.41 -7.25
N GLY A 427 -21.07 -21.63 -7.43
CA GLY A 427 -21.99 -22.30 -6.53
C GLY A 427 -21.43 -23.64 -6.06
N ALA A 428 -22.30 -24.46 -5.48
CA ALA A 428 -21.90 -25.72 -4.87
C ALA A 428 -21.12 -26.65 -5.82
N GLY A 429 -19.96 -27.13 -5.36
CA GLY A 429 -19.17 -28.14 -6.05
C GLY A 429 -18.65 -27.67 -7.42
N ASN A 430 -19.22 -28.22 -8.50
CA ASN A 430 -18.85 -27.91 -9.88
C ASN A 430 -19.90 -27.04 -10.60
N ASP A 431 -20.88 -26.51 -9.90
CA ASP A 431 -21.86 -25.59 -10.46
C ASP A 431 -21.19 -24.22 -10.64
N LYS A 432 -20.57 -24.05 -11.81
CA LYS A 432 -19.70 -22.91 -12.13
C LYS A 432 -19.98 -22.42 -13.53
N ALA A 433 -20.04 -21.10 -13.72
CA ALA A 433 -20.22 -20.52 -15.05
C ALA A 433 -19.62 -19.11 -15.16
N ILE A 434 -19.22 -18.76 -16.38
CA ILE A 434 -18.80 -17.40 -16.73
C ILE A 434 -19.62 -16.92 -17.91
N GLU A 435 -20.08 -15.67 -17.84
CA GLU A 435 -20.98 -15.05 -18.81
C GLU A 435 -20.30 -13.88 -19.50
N LEU A 436 -20.39 -13.87 -20.83
CA LEU A 436 -20.02 -12.73 -21.66
C LEU A 436 -21.27 -12.02 -22.16
N TYR A 437 -21.19 -10.71 -22.40
CA TYR A 437 -22.26 -9.94 -23.02
C TYR A 437 -21.75 -9.11 -24.20
N ASN A 438 -22.57 -9.06 -25.25
CA ASN A 438 -22.34 -8.22 -26.41
C ASN A 438 -23.26 -7.00 -26.42
N GLY A 439 -22.73 -5.85 -26.00
CA GLY A 439 -23.38 -4.54 -26.14
C GLY A 439 -22.82 -3.70 -27.30
N THR A 440 -22.06 -4.28 -28.22
CA THR A 440 -21.23 -3.53 -29.20
C THR A 440 -22.02 -2.90 -30.36
N GLY A 441 -23.35 -3.09 -30.38
CA GLY A 441 -24.23 -2.61 -31.46
C GLY A 441 -24.24 -3.49 -32.72
N SER A 442 -23.45 -4.58 -32.76
CA SER A 442 -23.39 -5.50 -33.90
C SER A 442 -23.06 -6.94 -33.46
N ALA A 443 -23.23 -7.92 -34.35
CA ALA A 443 -22.86 -9.30 -34.06
C ALA A 443 -21.33 -9.47 -34.00
N VAL A 444 -20.83 -10.25 -33.05
CA VAL A 444 -19.40 -10.47 -32.81
C VAL A 444 -19.02 -11.93 -33.06
N ASP A 445 -17.96 -12.15 -33.84
CA ASP A 445 -17.36 -13.48 -34.03
C ASP A 445 -16.45 -13.84 -32.84
N LEU A 446 -16.86 -14.87 -32.09
CA LEU A 446 -16.19 -15.36 -30.90
C LEU A 446 -14.91 -16.16 -31.21
N SER A 447 -14.67 -16.56 -32.47
CA SER A 447 -13.43 -17.27 -32.84
C SER A 447 -12.17 -16.44 -32.60
N ASN A 448 -12.33 -15.11 -32.56
CA ASN A 448 -11.28 -14.15 -32.24
C ASN A 448 -11.03 -14.00 -30.73
N TYR A 449 -11.84 -14.63 -29.87
CA TYR A 449 -11.78 -14.49 -28.42
C TYR A 449 -11.33 -15.76 -27.72
N SER A 450 -10.70 -15.57 -26.56
CA SER A 450 -10.35 -16.64 -25.63
C SER A 450 -10.47 -16.17 -24.20
N LEU A 451 -10.75 -17.09 -23.28
CA LEU A 451 -10.63 -16.85 -21.85
C LEU A 451 -9.32 -17.44 -21.35
N LYS A 452 -8.66 -16.74 -20.42
CA LYS A 452 -7.45 -17.21 -19.73
C LYS A 452 -7.63 -17.09 -18.22
N LYS A 453 -7.15 -18.07 -17.45
CA LYS A 453 -7.31 -18.09 -15.98
C LYS A 453 -5.96 -18.15 -15.25
N GLN A 454 -5.81 -17.32 -14.22
CA GLN A 454 -4.78 -17.47 -13.19
C GLN A 454 -5.36 -18.30 -12.04
N THR A 455 -4.74 -19.46 -11.77
CA THR A 455 -5.20 -20.31 -10.67
C THR A 455 -4.78 -19.74 -9.33
N ASN A 456 -5.70 -19.65 -8.37
CA ASN A 456 -5.48 -19.02 -7.06
C ASN A 456 -4.94 -17.59 -7.15
N GLY A 457 -5.30 -16.87 -8.22
CA GLY A 457 -4.87 -15.50 -8.46
C GLY A 457 -3.35 -15.35 -8.43
N MET A 458 -2.56 -16.29 -8.96
CA MET A 458 -1.09 -16.18 -9.00
C MET A 458 -0.49 -16.64 -10.33
N GLY A 459 0.58 -15.94 -10.74
CA GLY A 459 1.53 -16.42 -11.75
C GLY A 459 1.07 -16.21 -13.20
N GLU A 460 1.62 -16.99 -14.12
CA GLU A 460 1.21 -16.92 -15.53
C GLU A 460 -0.19 -17.52 -15.73
N TYR A 461 -0.88 -17.12 -16.81
CA TYR A 461 -2.10 -17.80 -17.22
C TYR A 461 -1.77 -19.23 -17.66
N ILE A 462 -2.18 -20.22 -16.85
CA ILE A 462 -1.90 -21.64 -17.13
C ILE A 462 -3.05 -22.35 -17.88
N VAL A 463 -4.25 -21.74 -17.91
CA VAL A 463 -5.41 -22.27 -18.63
C VAL A 463 -5.84 -21.28 -19.72
N THR A 464 -6.13 -21.78 -20.91
CA THR A 464 -6.69 -21.01 -22.03
C THR A 464 -7.84 -21.78 -22.68
N GLN A 465 -8.99 -21.12 -22.88
CA GLN A 465 -10.14 -21.64 -23.63
C GLN A 465 -10.41 -20.74 -24.82
N LYS A 466 -10.26 -21.26 -26.05
CA LYS A 466 -10.73 -20.56 -27.26
C LYS A 466 -12.26 -20.62 -27.33
N LEU A 467 -12.87 -19.53 -27.78
CA LEU A 467 -14.30 -19.43 -28.00
C LEU A 467 -14.63 -19.67 -29.48
N SER A 468 -15.91 -19.88 -29.79
CA SER A 468 -16.37 -20.11 -31.17
C SER A 468 -17.83 -19.70 -31.34
N GLY A 469 -18.24 -19.53 -32.59
CA GLY A 469 -19.59 -19.09 -32.94
C GLY A 469 -19.74 -17.57 -33.01
N THR A 470 -20.98 -17.11 -33.12
CA THR A 470 -21.30 -15.69 -33.27
C THR A 470 -22.24 -15.26 -32.15
N LEU A 471 -21.86 -14.21 -31.40
CA LEU A 471 -22.68 -13.61 -30.37
C LEU A 471 -23.42 -12.40 -30.93
N GLN A 472 -24.74 -12.48 -31.03
CA GLN A 472 -25.58 -11.38 -31.51
C GLN A 472 -25.58 -10.20 -30.52
N ASN A 473 -25.81 -8.98 -31.02
CA ASN A 473 -25.94 -7.80 -30.17
C ASN A 473 -27.08 -7.97 -29.14
N ASN A 474 -26.90 -7.42 -27.95
CA ASN A 474 -27.80 -7.54 -26.79
C ASN A 474 -28.06 -8.98 -26.32
N LYS A 475 -27.13 -9.91 -26.59
CA LYS A 475 -27.18 -11.30 -26.11
C LYS A 475 -25.99 -11.63 -25.23
N THR A 476 -26.20 -12.64 -24.39
CA THR A 476 -25.20 -13.25 -23.51
C THR A 476 -24.65 -14.54 -24.10
N TYR A 477 -23.43 -14.90 -23.70
CA TYR A 477 -22.81 -16.19 -23.96
C TYR A 477 -22.35 -16.79 -22.62
N LEU A 478 -23.00 -17.86 -22.19
CA LEU A 478 -22.73 -18.52 -20.92
C LEU A 478 -21.92 -19.81 -21.14
N LEU A 479 -20.72 -19.85 -20.54
CA LEU A 479 -19.86 -21.03 -20.50
C LEU A 479 -20.02 -21.70 -19.12
N VAL A 480 -20.59 -22.90 -19.09
CA VAL A 480 -20.88 -23.66 -17.85
C VAL A 480 -19.88 -24.80 -17.68
N MET A 481 -19.43 -25.08 -16.47
CA MET A 481 -18.57 -26.22 -16.17
C MET A 481 -19.24 -27.53 -16.61
N TYR A 482 -18.52 -28.35 -17.40
CA TYR A 482 -19.10 -29.54 -18.01
C TYR A 482 -19.58 -30.57 -16.98
N THR A 483 -18.96 -30.61 -15.80
CA THR A 483 -19.33 -31.46 -14.65
C THR A 483 -20.31 -30.82 -13.67
N SER A 484 -20.89 -29.67 -14.00
CA SER A 484 -21.98 -29.08 -13.20
C SER A 484 -23.10 -30.10 -13.02
N THR A 485 -23.65 -30.16 -11.80
CA THR A 485 -24.76 -31.03 -11.40
C THR A 485 -26.11 -30.31 -11.40
N ASN A 486 -26.12 -28.98 -11.59
CA ASN A 486 -27.32 -28.17 -11.63
C ASN A 486 -27.93 -28.10 -13.04
N ASP A 487 -28.97 -28.90 -13.29
CA ASP A 487 -29.65 -28.97 -14.59
C ASP A 487 -30.20 -27.62 -15.06
N ALA A 488 -30.68 -26.76 -14.16
CA ALA A 488 -31.21 -25.45 -14.52
C ALA A 488 -30.10 -24.50 -15.00
N LEU A 489 -28.91 -24.54 -14.39
CA LEU A 489 -27.75 -23.80 -14.87
C LEU A 489 -27.28 -24.34 -16.23
N ARG A 490 -27.19 -25.67 -16.37
CA ARG A 490 -26.78 -26.32 -17.62
C ARG A 490 -27.71 -26.01 -18.79
N ALA A 491 -29.02 -25.91 -18.54
CA ALA A 491 -30.00 -25.56 -19.55
C ALA A 491 -29.80 -24.13 -20.12
N LYS A 492 -29.11 -23.25 -19.40
CA LYS A 492 -28.74 -21.90 -19.86
C LYS A 492 -27.42 -21.86 -20.64
N ALA A 493 -26.66 -22.95 -20.71
CA ALA A 493 -25.33 -22.98 -21.31
C ALA A 493 -25.36 -22.76 -22.83
N ASN A 494 -24.52 -21.85 -23.33
CA ASN A 494 -24.21 -21.78 -24.76
C ASN A 494 -23.09 -22.74 -25.15
N ALA A 495 -22.18 -23.02 -24.20
CA ALA A 495 -21.12 -24.01 -24.34
C ALA A 495 -20.72 -24.55 -22.96
N PHE A 496 -19.95 -25.64 -22.96
CA PHE A 496 -19.37 -26.20 -21.74
C PHE A 496 -17.86 -25.95 -21.67
N GLY A 497 -17.38 -25.55 -20.49
CA GLY A 497 -15.97 -25.37 -20.16
C GLY A 497 -15.47 -26.43 -19.18
N ASP A 498 -14.16 -26.51 -18.99
CA ASP A 498 -13.48 -27.43 -18.08
C ASP A 498 -12.59 -26.68 -17.06
N SER A 499 -11.27 -26.80 -17.17
CA SER A 499 -10.26 -26.10 -16.38
C SER A 499 -10.46 -24.58 -16.36
N ILE A 500 -11.05 -23.99 -17.41
CA ILE A 500 -11.30 -22.53 -17.45
C ILE A 500 -12.42 -22.09 -16.49
N THR A 501 -13.41 -22.95 -16.28
CA THR A 501 -14.54 -22.75 -15.35
C THR A 501 -14.32 -23.41 -13.99
N ALA A 502 -13.20 -24.11 -13.81
CA ALA A 502 -12.76 -24.67 -12.53
C ALA A 502 -12.11 -23.60 -11.65
N PHE A 503 -12.87 -22.57 -11.31
CA PHE A 503 -12.49 -21.53 -10.35
C PHE A 503 -13.15 -21.78 -8.98
N ASN A 504 -12.63 -21.23 -7.89
CA ASN A 504 -13.13 -21.46 -6.51
C ASN A 504 -13.19 -20.17 -5.68
N GLY A 505 -13.41 -19.03 -6.36
CA GLY A 505 -13.64 -17.75 -5.70
C GLY A 505 -12.41 -16.85 -5.54
N ASN A 506 -11.20 -17.33 -5.86
CA ASN A 506 -9.98 -16.52 -5.86
C ASN A 506 -9.27 -16.46 -7.25
N ASP A 507 -9.74 -17.21 -8.24
CA ASP A 507 -9.12 -17.28 -9.57
C ASP A 507 -9.52 -16.14 -10.49
N ALA A 508 -8.56 -15.36 -10.99
CA ALA A 508 -8.84 -14.33 -12.00
C ALA A 508 -9.04 -14.95 -13.39
N VAL A 509 -10.10 -14.55 -14.09
CA VAL A 509 -10.39 -14.95 -15.47
C VAL A 509 -10.44 -13.71 -16.37
N ALA A 510 -9.58 -13.69 -17.38
CA ALA A 510 -9.45 -12.60 -18.32
C ALA A 510 -9.94 -13.00 -19.72
N LEU A 511 -10.66 -12.09 -20.37
CA LEU A 511 -11.09 -12.17 -21.76
C LEU A 511 -10.02 -11.55 -22.66
N TYR A 512 -9.65 -12.28 -23.69
CA TYR A 512 -8.68 -11.88 -24.70
C TYR A 512 -9.32 -11.85 -26.08
N ARG A 513 -8.89 -10.91 -26.93
CA ARG A 513 -9.20 -10.86 -28.34
C ARG A 513 -7.91 -10.84 -29.16
N ASN A 514 -7.70 -11.83 -30.04
CA ASN A 514 -6.53 -11.90 -30.92
C ASN A 514 -5.20 -11.64 -30.18
N GLY A 515 -5.06 -12.26 -28.98
CA GLY A 515 -3.89 -12.12 -28.12
C GLY A 515 -3.88 -10.90 -27.19
N VAL A 516 -4.76 -9.93 -27.40
CA VAL A 516 -4.84 -8.71 -26.59
C VAL A 516 -5.80 -8.93 -25.41
N PRO A 517 -5.41 -8.64 -24.16
CA PRO A 517 -6.32 -8.62 -23.02
C PRO A 517 -7.38 -7.52 -23.18
N VAL A 518 -8.63 -7.85 -22.87
CA VAL A 518 -9.79 -6.96 -23.07
C VAL A 518 -10.48 -6.66 -21.75
N ASP A 519 -10.94 -7.70 -21.05
CA ASP A 519 -11.70 -7.56 -19.80
C ASP A 519 -11.23 -8.58 -18.76
N ILE A 520 -11.50 -8.33 -17.49
CA ILE A 520 -11.19 -9.27 -16.43
C ILE A 520 -12.27 -9.32 -15.35
N ILE A 521 -12.39 -10.50 -14.74
CA ILE A 521 -12.97 -10.66 -13.42
C ILE A 521 -11.96 -11.31 -12.49
N GLY A 522 -11.80 -10.75 -11.29
CA GLY A 522 -10.83 -11.17 -10.29
C GLY A 522 -9.51 -10.41 -10.34
N LYS A 523 -8.85 -10.33 -9.18
CA LYS A 523 -7.57 -9.64 -9.02
C LYS A 523 -6.43 -10.48 -9.57
N LEU A 524 -5.70 -9.96 -10.56
CA LEU A 524 -4.44 -10.58 -10.99
C LEU A 524 -3.42 -10.55 -9.86
N ASN A 525 -2.72 -11.67 -9.66
CA ASN A 525 -1.71 -11.82 -8.62
C ASN A 525 -2.24 -11.48 -7.21
N GLY A 526 -3.53 -11.71 -6.95
CA GLY A 526 -4.17 -11.50 -5.65
C GLY A 526 -3.75 -12.51 -4.57
N GLY A 527 -3.23 -13.68 -4.96
CA GLY A 527 -2.88 -14.75 -4.02
C GLY A 527 -4.07 -15.63 -3.63
N ALA A 528 -3.77 -16.81 -3.07
CA ALA A 528 -4.79 -17.80 -2.73
C ALA A 528 -5.75 -17.32 -1.63
N ASP A 529 -5.28 -16.46 -0.73
CA ASP A 529 -6.06 -15.95 0.41
C ASP A 529 -7.00 -14.80 0.02
N TYR A 530 -6.84 -14.23 -1.18
CA TYR A 530 -7.72 -13.17 -1.69
C TYR A 530 -8.96 -13.76 -2.36
N VAL A 531 -9.94 -14.13 -1.53
CA VAL A 531 -11.22 -14.71 -1.97
C VAL A 531 -12.26 -13.59 -2.17
N TRP A 532 -12.80 -13.47 -3.38
CA TRP A 532 -13.76 -12.43 -3.77
C TRP A 532 -15.06 -12.98 -4.37
N GLY A 533 -15.01 -14.18 -4.95
CA GLY A 533 -16.10 -14.78 -5.72
C GLY A 533 -16.69 -16.07 -5.16
N LEU A 534 -16.32 -16.51 -3.95
CA LEU A 534 -16.80 -17.79 -3.39
C LEU A 534 -18.31 -17.77 -3.10
N ASP A 535 -19.01 -18.84 -3.47
CA ASP A 535 -20.43 -19.12 -3.18
C ASP A 535 -21.36 -17.95 -3.51
N LYS A 536 -21.21 -17.35 -4.70
CA LYS A 536 -22.03 -16.23 -5.14
C LYS A 536 -22.12 -16.08 -6.64
N ILE A 537 -23.04 -15.21 -7.05
CA ILE A 537 -23.09 -14.63 -8.39
C ILE A 537 -22.57 -13.20 -8.30
N LEU A 538 -21.64 -12.87 -9.18
CA LEU A 538 -21.23 -11.50 -9.45
C LEU A 538 -21.80 -11.09 -10.79
N LYS A 539 -22.60 -10.03 -10.81
CA LYS A 539 -23.19 -9.47 -12.03
C LYS A 539 -22.63 -8.09 -12.31
N ARG A 540 -22.11 -7.87 -13.52
CA ARG A 540 -21.62 -6.54 -13.90
C ARG A 540 -22.78 -5.55 -13.85
N LYS A 541 -22.56 -4.35 -13.33
CA LYS A 541 -23.59 -3.30 -13.25
C LYS A 541 -23.93 -2.76 -14.66
N PRO A 542 -25.21 -2.45 -14.96
CA PRO A 542 -25.64 -1.99 -16.28
C PRO A 542 -24.95 -0.72 -16.80
N GLU A 543 -24.50 0.16 -15.92
CA GLU A 543 -23.78 1.39 -16.26
C GLU A 543 -22.32 1.15 -16.73
N ILE A 544 -21.79 -0.07 -16.57
CA ILE A 544 -20.45 -0.42 -17.01
C ILE A 544 -20.50 -0.90 -18.46
N THR A 545 -20.24 0.02 -19.37
CA THR A 545 -20.35 -0.20 -20.83
C THR A 545 -19.04 -0.62 -21.49
N HIS A 546 -17.92 -0.54 -20.78
CA HIS A 546 -16.59 -0.79 -21.33
C HIS A 546 -15.83 -1.82 -20.49
N PRO A 547 -15.06 -2.71 -21.14
CA PRO A 547 -14.23 -3.66 -20.43
C PRO A 547 -13.02 -2.97 -19.79
N THR A 548 -12.41 -3.61 -18.81
CA THR A 548 -11.22 -3.11 -18.11
C THR A 548 -10.36 -4.29 -17.64
N MET A 549 -9.04 -4.12 -17.67
CA MET A 549 -8.10 -5.06 -17.04
C MET A 549 -7.84 -4.75 -15.57
N ASN A 550 -8.43 -3.67 -15.05
CA ASN A 550 -8.39 -3.30 -13.64
C ASN A 550 -9.68 -3.77 -12.95
N PHE A 551 -9.61 -4.92 -12.27
CA PHE A 551 -10.73 -5.45 -11.51
C PHE A 551 -11.09 -4.55 -10.32
N ASP A 552 -12.30 -4.02 -10.32
CA ASP A 552 -12.92 -3.28 -9.22
C ASP A 552 -14.26 -3.94 -8.85
N LEU A 553 -14.38 -4.41 -7.61
CA LEU A 553 -15.58 -5.08 -7.13
C LEU A 553 -16.80 -4.12 -7.11
N ASN A 554 -16.58 -2.81 -7.05
CA ASN A 554 -17.65 -1.82 -7.10
C ASN A 554 -18.37 -1.77 -8.45
N GLU A 555 -17.82 -2.38 -9.50
CA GLU A 555 -18.47 -2.52 -10.80
C GLU A 555 -19.44 -3.71 -10.86
N TRP A 556 -19.60 -4.44 -9.77
CA TRP A 556 -20.40 -5.66 -9.68
C TRP A 556 -21.49 -5.55 -8.62
N THR A 557 -22.59 -6.25 -8.85
CA THR A 557 -23.64 -6.51 -7.86
C THR A 557 -23.57 -7.97 -7.45
N GLU A 558 -23.53 -8.23 -6.14
CA GLU A 558 -23.48 -9.58 -5.60
C GLU A 558 -24.90 -10.14 -5.39
N TYR A 559 -25.08 -11.42 -5.72
CA TYR A 559 -26.30 -12.18 -5.45
C TYR A 559 -25.96 -13.56 -4.88
N PRO A 560 -26.85 -14.19 -4.10
CA PRO A 560 -26.71 -15.60 -3.72
C PRO A 560 -26.65 -16.50 -4.96
N TYR A 561 -25.81 -17.55 -4.94
CA TYR A 561 -25.71 -18.49 -6.07
C TYR A 561 -27.00 -19.29 -6.36
N SER A 562 -27.96 -19.26 -5.43
CA SER A 562 -29.30 -19.82 -5.62
C SER A 562 -30.18 -18.99 -6.55
N ASP A 563 -29.88 -17.70 -6.77
CA ASP A 563 -30.66 -16.80 -7.64
C ASP A 563 -30.23 -16.95 -9.12
N LEU A 564 -30.50 -18.14 -9.69
CA LEU A 564 -30.10 -18.50 -11.06
C LEU A 564 -30.69 -17.57 -12.14
N ASP A 565 -31.70 -16.77 -11.85
CA ASP A 565 -32.26 -15.81 -12.82
C ASP A 565 -31.32 -14.63 -13.09
N ARG A 566 -30.33 -14.41 -12.22
CA ARG A 566 -29.29 -13.38 -12.41
C ARG A 566 -28.22 -13.78 -13.43
N ILE A 567 -28.14 -15.05 -13.82
CA ILE A 567 -27.18 -15.53 -14.82
C ILE A 567 -27.89 -15.97 -16.12
N GLY A 568 -27.22 -15.77 -17.25
CA GLY A 568 -27.74 -16.01 -18.60
C GLY A 568 -28.41 -14.79 -19.25
N THR A 569 -28.49 -13.63 -18.59
CA THR A 569 -29.10 -12.41 -19.13
C THR A 569 -28.36 -11.16 -18.68
N HIS A 570 -28.18 -10.16 -19.55
CA HIS A 570 -27.58 -8.88 -19.13
C HIS A 570 -28.11 -7.74 -20.03
N ALA A 571 -28.04 -6.52 -19.51
CA ALA A 571 -28.42 -5.31 -20.22
C ALA A 571 -27.51 -4.17 -19.76
N MET A 572 -27.23 -3.25 -20.69
CA MET A 572 -26.47 -2.04 -20.42
C MET A 572 -27.34 -0.80 -20.53
N ASN A 573 -27.00 0.22 -19.75
CA ASN A 573 -27.59 1.54 -19.83
C ASN A 573 -26.77 2.39 -20.79
N PHE A 574 -27.35 2.73 -21.94
CA PHE A 574 -26.73 3.62 -22.92
C PHE A 574 -27.37 5.01 -22.90
N ALA A 575 -26.57 6.03 -23.20
CA ALA A 575 -27.06 7.36 -23.49
C ALA A 575 -27.75 7.39 -24.87
N SER A 576 -28.58 8.41 -25.09
CA SER A 576 -29.29 8.60 -26.37
C SER A 576 -28.36 9.09 -27.50
N SER A 577 -27.27 9.78 -27.16
CA SER A 577 -26.30 10.33 -28.11
C SER A 577 -24.95 10.55 -27.45
N ASN A 578 -23.90 10.67 -28.27
CA ASN A 578 -22.56 11.03 -27.80
C ASN A 578 -22.41 12.55 -27.72
N THR A 579 -21.78 13.05 -26.66
CA THR A 579 -21.37 14.45 -26.51
C THR A 579 -19.86 14.54 -26.69
N TYR A 580 -19.41 15.07 -27.83
CA TYR A 580 -17.99 15.14 -28.18
C TYR A 580 -17.29 16.31 -27.48
N LEU A 581 -16.19 16.01 -26.80
CA LEU A 581 -15.20 16.99 -26.35
C LEU A 581 -14.17 17.25 -27.45
N ILE A 582 -13.75 16.19 -28.15
CA ILE A 582 -12.86 16.23 -29.29
C ILE A 582 -13.49 15.36 -30.38
N GLN A 583 -13.62 15.89 -31.59
CA GLN A 583 -14.16 15.15 -32.72
C GLN A 583 -13.16 15.15 -33.88
N ASP A 584 -12.75 13.95 -34.30
CA ASP A 584 -11.90 13.71 -35.46
C ASP A 584 -10.62 14.57 -35.54
N LEU A 585 -10.01 14.85 -34.39
CA LEU A 585 -8.77 15.63 -34.29
C LEU A 585 -7.63 14.86 -34.94
N SER A 586 -6.96 15.48 -35.91
CA SER A 586 -5.75 14.96 -36.52
C SER A 586 -4.59 15.01 -35.53
N VAL A 587 -3.97 13.87 -35.22
CA VAL A 587 -2.85 13.79 -34.27
C VAL A 587 -1.54 13.33 -34.92
N GLY A 588 -1.50 13.22 -36.26
CA GLY A 588 -0.32 12.74 -36.97
C GLY A 588 -0.13 11.24 -36.77
N THR A 589 1.11 10.78 -36.65
CA THR A 589 1.46 9.36 -36.49
C THR A 589 1.85 8.99 -35.06
N VAL A 590 1.44 9.79 -34.07
CA VAL A 590 1.66 9.48 -32.65
C VAL A 590 0.79 8.29 -32.23
N THR A 591 1.20 7.59 -31.17
CA THR A 591 0.44 6.46 -30.59
C THR A 591 -0.23 6.80 -29.26
N GLU A 592 -0.07 8.04 -28.81
CA GLU A 592 -0.61 8.54 -27.56
C GLU A 592 -1.02 10.01 -27.68
N TYR A 593 -1.96 10.45 -26.85
CA TYR A 593 -2.40 11.84 -26.78
C TYR A 593 -2.76 12.23 -25.35
N ALA A 594 -2.08 13.24 -24.82
CA ALA A 594 -2.41 13.84 -23.53
C ALA A 594 -3.67 14.72 -23.66
N VAL A 595 -4.78 14.28 -23.07
CA VAL A 595 -6.01 15.06 -22.98
C VAL A 595 -6.08 15.76 -21.63
N SER A 596 -6.49 17.03 -21.63
CA SER A 596 -6.59 17.86 -20.42
C SER A 596 -7.94 18.58 -20.36
N ASN A 597 -8.13 19.40 -19.32
CA ASN A 597 -9.37 20.15 -19.07
C ASN A 597 -10.61 19.26 -18.92
N LEU A 598 -10.40 18.08 -18.33
CA LEU A 598 -11.47 17.16 -17.97
C LEU A 598 -12.04 17.50 -16.58
N ASP A 599 -13.21 16.93 -16.31
CA ASP A 599 -13.90 17.03 -15.02
C ASP A 599 -13.53 15.86 -14.10
N PRO A 600 -13.39 16.08 -12.78
CA PRO A 600 -13.08 15.02 -11.81
C PRO A 600 -14.13 13.91 -11.72
N ASN A 601 -13.66 12.68 -11.48
CA ASN A 601 -14.48 11.47 -11.33
C ASN A 601 -15.51 11.26 -12.46
N GLN A 602 -15.11 11.57 -13.69
CA GLN A 602 -15.92 11.39 -14.90
C GLN A 602 -15.32 10.31 -15.79
N ARG A 603 -16.19 9.69 -16.61
CA ARG A 603 -15.77 8.75 -17.66
C ARG A 603 -15.83 9.44 -19.03
N TYR A 604 -14.76 9.29 -19.80
CA TYR A 604 -14.63 9.77 -21.18
C TYR A 604 -14.25 8.61 -22.07
N THR A 605 -15.03 8.39 -23.12
CA THR A 605 -14.77 7.35 -24.12
C THR A 605 -13.96 7.93 -25.26
N TYR A 606 -13.01 7.16 -25.79
CA TYR A 606 -12.23 7.55 -26.94
C TYR A 606 -12.13 6.43 -27.98
N LYS A 607 -11.99 6.87 -29.22
CA LYS A 607 -11.81 6.03 -30.42
C LYS A 607 -10.78 6.67 -31.33
N VAL A 608 -10.05 5.84 -32.06
CA VAL A 608 -9.01 6.30 -32.98
C VAL A 608 -9.24 5.68 -34.35
N THR A 609 -9.04 6.45 -35.41
CA THR A 609 -9.08 5.95 -36.79
C THR A 609 -7.73 6.13 -37.44
N SER A 610 -7.14 5.05 -37.93
CA SER A 610 -5.92 5.06 -38.73
C SER A 610 -6.23 5.39 -40.19
N TYR A 611 -5.49 6.34 -40.75
CA TYR A 611 -5.54 6.72 -42.16
C TYR A 611 -4.25 6.27 -42.83
N ARG A 612 -4.36 5.29 -43.71
CA ARG A 612 -3.30 4.76 -44.56
C ARG A 612 -3.45 5.31 -45.98
N SER A 613 -2.47 5.10 -46.84
CA SER A 613 -2.58 5.45 -48.27
C SER A 613 -3.74 4.69 -48.93
N GLY A 614 -4.89 5.35 -49.09
CA GLY A 614 -6.10 4.81 -49.73
C GLY A 614 -6.98 3.92 -48.84
N VAL A 615 -6.67 3.75 -47.54
CA VAL A 615 -7.43 2.88 -46.63
C VAL A 615 -7.69 3.58 -45.30
N VAL A 616 -8.92 3.52 -44.80
CA VAL A 616 -9.31 4.03 -43.48
C VAL A 616 -9.63 2.84 -42.58
N VAL A 617 -8.98 2.75 -41.42
CA VAL A 617 -9.11 1.64 -40.47
C VAL A 617 -9.51 2.19 -39.11
N PRO A 618 -10.81 2.16 -38.76
CA PRO A 618 -11.26 2.48 -37.41
C PRO A 618 -10.68 1.49 -36.39
N SER A 619 -10.46 1.95 -35.16
CA SER A 619 -10.18 1.04 -34.04
C SER A 619 -11.36 0.06 -33.88
N PHE A 620 -11.04 -1.20 -33.63
CA PHE A 620 -12.04 -2.24 -33.42
C PHE A 620 -12.89 -1.95 -32.18
N ASN A 621 -12.25 -1.45 -31.13
CA ASN A 621 -12.87 -1.11 -29.86
C ASN A 621 -12.89 0.40 -29.61
N THR A 622 -13.60 0.77 -28.55
CA THR A 622 -13.42 2.03 -27.83
C THR A 622 -12.96 1.71 -26.41
N MET A 623 -12.29 2.66 -25.76
CA MET A 623 -11.84 2.55 -24.37
C MET A 623 -12.32 3.76 -23.57
N GLN A 624 -12.38 3.62 -22.25
CA GLN A 624 -12.69 4.71 -21.34
C GLN A 624 -11.45 5.17 -20.58
N LEU A 625 -11.31 6.48 -20.44
CA LEU A 625 -10.54 7.13 -19.40
C LEU A 625 -11.51 7.49 -18.27
N ARG A 626 -11.22 7.06 -17.05
CA ARG A 626 -11.88 7.58 -15.84
C ARG A 626 -10.92 8.55 -15.18
N THR A 627 -11.33 9.81 -15.03
CA THR A 627 -10.55 10.78 -14.25
C THR A 627 -10.64 10.46 -12.77
N GLU A 628 -9.59 10.76 -12.03
CA GLU A 628 -9.55 10.55 -10.59
C GLU A 628 -10.52 11.51 -9.86
N PRO A 629 -10.98 11.18 -8.64
CA PRO A 629 -11.70 12.14 -7.82
C PRO A 629 -10.79 13.31 -7.44
N LEU A 630 -11.38 14.47 -7.17
CA LEU A 630 -10.63 15.64 -6.73
C LEU A 630 -9.96 15.37 -5.38
N GLU A 631 -8.66 15.64 -5.28
CA GLU A 631 -7.89 15.33 -4.07
C GLU A 631 -8.41 16.09 -2.83
N THR A 632 -8.53 15.34 -1.74
CA THR A 632 -8.85 15.89 -0.41
C THR A 632 -7.65 16.71 0.09
N PRO A 633 -7.83 18.00 0.45
CA PRO A 633 -6.73 18.80 0.95
C PRO A 633 -6.37 18.39 2.38
N THR A 634 -5.11 18.61 2.78
CA THR A 634 -4.67 18.45 4.18
C THR A 634 -4.78 19.79 4.90
N ALA A 635 -5.56 19.87 5.96
CA ALA A 635 -5.58 21.04 6.83
C ALA A 635 -4.33 21.03 7.73
N LEU A 636 -3.61 22.15 7.74
CA LEU A 636 -2.38 22.36 8.52
C LEU A 636 -2.68 23.16 9.79
N ASP A 637 -1.74 23.29 10.71
CA ASP A 637 -1.94 24.09 11.92
C ASP A 637 -2.26 25.56 11.63
N ALA A 638 -3.10 26.16 12.48
CA ALA A 638 -3.45 27.57 12.39
C ALA A 638 -2.26 28.46 12.75
N THR A 639 -2.15 29.61 12.08
CA THR A 639 -1.14 30.64 12.35
C THR A 639 -1.78 31.95 12.76
N GLU A 640 -0.99 32.91 13.25
CA GLU A 640 -1.46 34.26 13.63
C GLU A 640 -2.63 34.25 14.63
N ILE A 641 -2.63 33.27 15.54
CA ILE A 641 -3.69 33.07 16.54
C ILE A 641 -3.66 34.22 17.54
N ASN A 642 -4.79 34.91 17.69
CA ASN A 642 -5.01 35.92 18.72
C ASN A 642 -6.36 35.69 19.40
N GLY A 643 -6.84 36.65 20.20
CA GLY A 643 -8.07 36.46 20.96
C GLY A 643 -9.37 36.58 20.17
N ALA A 644 -9.32 37.05 18.92
CA ALA A 644 -10.50 37.20 18.09
C ALA A 644 -10.34 36.66 16.66
N SER A 645 -9.15 36.17 16.28
CA SER A 645 -8.91 35.60 14.95
C SER A 645 -7.76 34.59 14.93
N PHE A 646 -7.71 33.81 13.85
CA PHE A 646 -6.56 33.00 13.43
C PHE A 646 -6.57 32.84 11.90
N ASN A 647 -5.45 32.45 11.31
CA ASN A 647 -5.39 32.04 9.91
C ASN A 647 -5.50 30.51 9.82
N ALA A 648 -6.57 30.02 9.21
CA ALA A 648 -6.71 28.63 8.83
C ALA A 648 -5.80 28.34 7.63
N ASN A 649 -5.00 27.27 7.68
CA ASN A 649 -4.03 26.91 6.64
C ASN A 649 -4.29 25.50 6.11
N TRP A 650 -3.98 25.28 4.83
CA TRP A 650 -4.02 23.95 4.22
C TRP A 650 -3.00 23.80 3.08
N GLU A 651 -2.75 22.56 2.68
CA GLU A 651 -1.93 22.25 1.51
C GLU A 651 -2.65 22.64 0.21
N ALA A 652 -1.91 23.21 -0.73
CA ALA A 652 -2.45 23.56 -2.03
C ALA A 652 -2.64 22.30 -2.90
N ASN A 653 -3.84 22.13 -3.43
CA ASN A 653 -4.18 21.15 -4.46
C ASN A 653 -4.02 21.79 -5.85
N PRO A 654 -3.11 21.26 -6.71
CA PRO A 654 -2.84 21.82 -8.04
C PRO A 654 -4.02 21.70 -9.03
N TYR A 655 -5.00 20.85 -8.74
CA TYR A 655 -6.18 20.62 -9.58
C TYR A 655 -7.42 21.39 -9.12
N ALA A 656 -7.37 22.01 -7.94
CA ALA A 656 -8.48 22.77 -7.38
C ALA A 656 -8.51 24.20 -7.95
N SER A 657 -9.72 24.70 -8.23
CA SER A 657 -9.96 26.13 -8.51
C SER A 657 -10.20 26.96 -7.25
N GLY A 658 -10.38 26.31 -6.11
CA GLY A 658 -10.56 26.93 -4.80
C GLY A 658 -10.94 25.89 -3.74
N TYR A 659 -11.40 26.38 -2.59
CA TYR A 659 -11.67 25.58 -1.40
C TYR A 659 -12.92 26.07 -0.68
N TYR A 660 -13.61 25.16 0.00
CA TYR A 660 -14.63 25.47 0.97
C TYR A 660 -14.13 25.21 2.39
N VAL A 661 -14.15 26.25 3.22
CA VAL A 661 -13.72 26.22 4.62
C VAL A 661 -14.92 26.21 5.55
N ASP A 662 -14.93 25.25 6.47
CA ASP A 662 -15.84 25.23 7.61
C ASP A 662 -15.06 25.58 8.88
N VAL A 663 -15.61 26.46 9.71
CA VAL A 663 -15.13 26.77 11.07
C VAL A 663 -16.26 26.58 12.05
N TYR A 664 -16.02 25.84 13.13
CA TYR A 664 -17.06 25.49 14.09
C TYR A 664 -16.53 25.27 15.50
N LYS A 665 -17.44 25.34 16.46
CA LYS A 665 -17.23 24.85 17.83
C LYS A 665 -17.81 23.46 17.95
N MET A 666 -17.27 22.68 18.87
CA MET A 666 -17.81 21.40 19.30
C MET A 666 -18.46 21.57 20.68
N THR A 667 -19.74 21.24 20.82
CA THR A 667 -20.46 21.37 22.09
C THR A 667 -21.18 20.07 22.43
N GLY A 668 -21.02 19.58 23.66
CA GLY A 668 -21.59 18.31 24.10
C GLY A 668 -20.53 17.37 24.66
N GLN A 669 -20.91 16.17 25.03
CA GLN A 669 -20.03 15.20 25.68
C GLN A 669 -20.34 13.79 25.16
N ILE A 670 -19.30 13.01 24.89
CA ILE A 670 -19.40 11.56 24.71
C ILE A 670 -19.11 10.91 26.05
N VAL A 671 -20.01 10.06 26.51
CA VAL A 671 -19.85 9.24 27.71
C VAL A 671 -19.52 7.81 27.27
N THR A 672 -18.50 7.22 27.88
CA THR A 672 -18.17 5.80 27.70
C THR A 672 -18.62 5.03 28.93
N GLU A 673 -19.41 3.99 28.74
CA GLU A 673 -19.82 3.06 29.78
C GLU A 673 -19.36 1.65 29.41
N THR A 674 -18.68 0.96 30.33
CA THR A 674 -18.19 -0.40 30.11
C THR A 674 -18.77 -1.34 31.16
N GLU A 675 -19.34 -2.45 30.69
CA GLU A 675 -19.85 -3.53 31.52
C GLU A 675 -19.03 -4.81 31.30
N GLY A 676 -18.29 -5.20 32.34
CA GLY A 676 -17.41 -6.38 32.33
C GLY A 676 -18.01 -7.63 33.00
N PHE A 677 -19.30 -7.63 33.32
CA PHE A 677 -20.04 -8.79 33.88
C PHE A 677 -19.43 -9.45 35.13
N ASN A 678 -18.56 -8.73 35.84
CA ASN A 678 -17.75 -9.23 36.96
C ASN A 678 -18.54 -9.74 38.18
N SER A 679 -19.85 -9.49 38.21
CA SER A 679 -20.76 -9.93 39.28
C SER A 679 -21.74 -11.04 38.84
N VAL A 680 -21.63 -11.53 37.60
CA VAL A 680 -22.52 -12.56 37.07
C VAL A 680 -22.17 -13.93 37.67
N GLY A 681 -23.13 -14.57 38.30
CA GLY A 681 -23.00 -15.90 38.91
C GLY A 681 -23.11 -17.06 37.91
N SER A 682 -22.96 -18.29 38.41
CA SER A 682 -22.89 -19.52 37.61
C SER A 682 -24.13 -19.82 36.75
N ASN A 683 -25.26 -19.20 37.07
CA ASN A 683 -26.52 -19.32 36.33
C ASN A 683 -26.73 -18.20 35.30
N GLY A 684 -25.74 -17.31 35.10
CA GLY A 684 -25.87 -16.15 34.21
C GLY A 684 -26.60 -14.96 34.85
N THR A 685 -26.72 -14.96 36.19
CA THR A 685 -27.42 -13.93 36.97
C THR A 685 -26.67 -13.62 38.28
N PRO A 686 -26.85 -12.42 38.89
CA PRO A 686 -27.67 -11.31 38.41
C PRO A 686 -27.08 -10.64 37.17
N LEU A 687 -27.95 -10.14 36.28
CA LEU A 687 -27.53 -9.27 35.18
C LEU A 687 -27.28 -7.85 35.71
N PRO A 688 -26.42 -7.06 35.04
CA PRO A 688 -26.20 -5.66 35.41
C PRO A 688 -27.49 -4.85 35.42
N THR A 689 -27.52 -3.78 36.22
CA THR A 689 -28.72 -2.94 36.39
C THR A 689 -29.24 -2.44 35.04
N GLY A 690 -30.51 -2.74 34.74
CA GLY A 690 -31.19 -2.35 33.50
C GLY A 690 -30.92 -3.24 32.29
N TRP A 691 -29.98 -4.18 32.38
CA TRP A 691 -29.79 -5.21 31.36
C TRP A 691 -30.83 -6.32 31.48
N THR A 692 -31.19 -6.92 30.35
CA THR A 692 -32.16 -8.03 30.30
C THR A 692 -31.67 -9.13 29.37
N GLY A 693 -32.04 -10.39 29.62
CA GLY A 693 -31.56 -11.50 28.80
C GLY A 693 -31.95 -12.88 29.33
N THR A 694 -31.57 -13.91 28.58
CA THR A 694 -31.85 -15.33 28.85
C THR A 694 -30.58 -16.18 28.93
N THR A 695 -29.42 -15.54 29.13
CA THR A 695 -28.11 -16.18 29.33
C THR A 695 -28.13 -17.16 30.51
N SER A 696 -27.35 -18.24 30.43
CA SER A 696 -27.42 -19.36 31.39
C SER A 696 -26.07 -19.79 31.97
N GLY A 697 -25.13 -18.87 32.08
CA GLY A 697 -23.93 -19.11 32.88
C GLY A 697 -22.91 -18.00 32.81
N ASN A 698 -21.74 -18.33 33.34
CA ASN A 698 -20.55 -17.50 33.28
C ASN A 698 -19.32 -18.35 32.95
N TYR A 699 -18.20 -17.67 32.67
CA TYR A 699 -16.87 -18.26 32.65
C TYR A 699 -15.95 -17.53 33.63
N THR A 700 -15.29 -18.26 34.51
CA THR A 700 -14.42 -17.71 35.56
C THR A 700 -12.93 -17.79 35.21
N SER A 701 -12.58 -18.30 34.03
CA SER A 701 -11.20 -18.39 33.57
C SER A 701 -10.82 -17.17 32.75
N THR A 702 -9.62 -16.63 32.97
CA THR A 702 -9.06 -15.53 32.16
C THR A 702 -8.98 -15.84 30.66
N ALA A 703 -8.95 -17.13 30.26
CA ALA A 703 -8.99 -17.53 28.86
C ALA A 703 -10.30 -17.14 28.15
N SER A 704 -11.41 -17.08 28.88
CA SER A 704 -12.77 -16.81 28.38
C SER A 704 -13.37 -15.52 28.94
N SER A 705 -12.59 -14.75 29.68
CA SER A 705 -12.99 -13.46 30.24
C SER A 705 -12.04 -12.35 29.77
N GLY A 706 -12.54 -11.14 29.86
CA GLY A 706 -11.90 -9.92 29.41
C GLY A 706 -10.86 -9.45 30.39
N MET A 707 -10.95 -8.18 30.77
CA MET A 707 -10.04 -7.56 31.73
C MET A 707 -10.18 -8.14 33.14
N ALA A 708 -11.40 -8.51 33.55
CA ALA A 708 -11.69 -9.15 34.83
C ALA A 708 -12.60 -10.37 34.63
N ILE A 709 -12.57 -11.29 35.61
CA ILE A 709 -13.43 -12.48 35.63
C ILE A 709 -14.64 -12.21 36.56
N PRO A 710 -15.80 -12.87 36.33
CA PRO A 710 -16.13 -13.73 35.20
C PRO A 710 -16.78 -13.00 34.01
N SER A 711 -16.82 -13.65 32.85
CA SER A 711 -17.60 -13.23 31.68
C SER A 711 -18.97 -13.88 31.62
N ILE A 712 -19.89 -13.34 30.82
CA ILE A 712 -21.24 -13.92 30.65
C ILE A 712 -21.25 -14.99 29.55
N ALA A 713 -22.00 -16.08 29.76
CA ALA A 713 -22.03 -17.24 28.87
C ALA A 713 -23.38 -17.51 28.22
N PHE A 714 -23.34 -17.80 26.91
CA PHE A 714 -24.44 -18.31 26.11
C PHE A 714 -24.17 -19.78 25.77
N LYS A 715 -25.04 -20.68 26.26
CA LYS A 715 -24.91 -22.13 26.15
C LYS A 715 -26.01 -22.77 25.30
N GLY A 716 -27.17 -22.12 25.19
CA GLY A 716 -28.34 -22.58 24.42
C GLY A 716 -28.56 -21.77 23.15
N ASP A 717 -29.18 -22.39 22.15
CA ASP A 717 -29.65 -21.69 20.95
C ASP A 717 -30.73 -20.66 21.29
N GLY A 718 -30.71 -19.51 20.62
CA GLY A 718 -31.67 -18.43 20.81
C GLY A 718 -31.50 -17.63 22.10
N GLN A 719 -30.47 -17.91 22.90
CA GLN A 719 -30.17 -17.09 24.08
C GLN A 719 -29.75 -15.69 23.68
N TRP A 720 -30.19 -14.70 24.45
CA TRP A 720 -29.93 -13.31 24.13
C TRP A 720 -29.63 -12.47 25.36
N LEU A 721 -28.97 -11.34 25.14
CA LEU A 721 -28.66 -10.33 26.14
C LEU A 721 -28.84 -8.94 25.51
N GLN A 722 -29.47 -8.04 26.24
CA GLN A 722 -29.75 -6.67 25.82
C GLN A 722 -29.25 -5.70 26.88
N THR A 723 -28.65 -4.60 26.42
CA THR A 723 -28.23 -3.49 27.27
C THR A 723 -29.42 -2.80 27.94
N LYS A 724 -29.14 -2.00 28.98
CA LYS A 724 -30.06 -0.92 29.38
C LYS A 724 -30.29 0.06 28.22
N GLN A 725 -31.31 0.90 28.34
CA GLN A 725 -31.50 2.04 27.45
C GLN A 725 -30.47 3.12 27.77
N PHE A 726 -29.80 3.64 26.73
CA PHE A 726 -28.97 4.83 26.84
C PHE A 726 -29.81 6.09 26.58
N ALA A 727 -29.56 7.15 27.34
CA ALA A 727 -30.31 8.40 27.24
C ALA A 727 -30.01 9.13 25.93
N ASP A 728 -28.76 9.02 25.47
CA ASP A 728 -28.27 9.59 24.23
C ASP A 728 -28.08 8.52 23.14
N THR A 729 -27.84 8.98 21.90
CA THR A 729 -27.55 8.07 20.79
C THR A 729 -26.20 7.39 20.99
N ILE A 730 -26.16 6.08 20.82
CA ILE A 730 -24.95 5.27 20.80
C ILE A 730 -24.15 5.60 19.54
N THR A 731 -22.89 5.99 19.71
CA THR A 731 -21.95 6.33 18.64
C THR A 731 -20.86 5.28 18.45
N ASN A 732 -20.59 4.46 19.47
CA ASN A 732 -19.69 3.31 19.34
C ASN A 732 -20.14 2.14 20.24
N LEU A 733 -19.96 0.92 19.73
CA LEU A 733 -20.03 -0.33 20.47
C LEU A 733 -18.69 -1.05 20.32
N SER A 734 -18.08 -1.49 21.42
CA SER A 734 -17.01 -2.48 21.40
C SER A 734 -17.21 -3.52 22.50
N PHE A 735 -16.66 -4.72 22.33
CA PHE A 735 -16.78 -5.78 23.34
C PHE A 735 -15.74 -6.87 23.11
N MET A 736 -15.43 -7.63 24.16
CA MET A 736 -14.69 -8.88 24.04
C MET A 736 -15.65 -10.03 23.76
N TYR A 737 -15.30 -10.93 22.84
CA TYR A 737 -15.95 -12.23 22.76
C TYR A 737 -14.97 -13.39 22.52
N ARG A 738 -15.43 -14.60 22.83
CA ARG A 738 -14.74 -15.86 22.54
C ARG A 738 -15.75 -16.98 22.31
N PHE A 739 -15.42 -17.93 21.45
CA PHE A 739 -16.05 -19.26 21.45
C PHE A 739 -15.17 -20.24 22.25
N PRO A 740 -15.53 -20.62 23.49
CA PRO A 740 -14.63 -21.45 24.31
C PRO A 740 -14.48 -22.89 23.80
N SER A 741 -15.34 -23.32 22.89
CA SER A 741 -15.33 -24.65 22.26
C SER A 741 -15.64 -24.53 20.77
N SER A 742 -15.28 -25.57 20.01
CA SER A 742 -15.57 -25.64 18.58
C SER A 742 -17.07 -25.50 18.31
N ALA A 743 -17.43 -24.51 17.48
CA ALA A 743 -18.82 -24.18 17.15
C ALA A 743 -19.08 -23.92 15.65
N PRO A 744 -18.54 -24.71 14.68
CA PRO A 744 -18.79 -24.48 13.25
C PRO A 744 -20.28 -24.33 12.94
N GLY A 745 -20.63 -23.32 12.16
CA GLY A 745 -22.02 -22.98 11.81
C GLY A 745 -22.79 -22.19 12.87
N SER A 746 -22.27 -22.04 14.09
CA SER A 746 -22.83 -21.12 15.10
C SER A 746 -22.36 -19.69 14.84
N TYR A 747 -23.17 -18.72 15.25
CA TYR A 747 -22.83 -17.30 15.14
C TYR A 747 -23.50 -16.46 16.24
N MET A 748 -22.92 -15.30 16.53
CA MET A 748 -23.52 -14.28 17.39
C MET A 748 -24.09 -13.17 16.53
N LYS A 749 -25.40 -12.94 16.62
CA LYS A 749 -26.07 -11.82 15.96
C LYS A 749 -26.03 -10.59 16.86
N VAL A 750 -25.54 -9.47 16.33
CA VAL A 750 -25.51 -8.17 17.01
C VAL A 750 -26.55 -7.27 16.36
N GLU A 751 -27.41 -6.65 17.16
CA GLU A 751 -28.50 -5.78 16.71
C GLU A 751 -28.51 -4.49 17.52
N ALA A 752 -28.91 -3.38 16.90
CA ALA A 752 -29.12 -2.10 17.56
C ALA A 752 -30.54 -1.60 17.34
N GLN A 753 -31.14 -0.94 18.33
CA GLN A 753 -32.52 -0.44 18.24
C GLN A 753 -32.57 1.08 18.21
N ASN A 754 -33.34 1.64 17.28
CA ASN A 754 -33.78 3.04 17.30
C ASN A 754 -35.32 3.11 17.34
N LYS A 755 -35.88 4.32 17.22
CA LYS A 755 -37.34 4.55 17.18
C LYS A 755 -38.09 3.78 16.07
N ASN A 756 -37.40 3.35 15.01
CA ASN A 756 -37.97 2.63 13.88
C ASN A 756 -37.89 1.10 14.04
N GLY A 757 -37.26 0.60 15.11
CA GLY A 757 -37.13 -0.83 15.39
C GLY A 757 -35.68 -1.32 15.45
N TRP A 758 -35.52 -2.64 15.38
CA TRP A 758 -34.22 -3.31 15.44
C TRP A 758 -33.56 -3.38 14.06
N THR A 759 -32.27 -3.03 14.01
CA THR A 759 -31.42 -3.17 12.83
C THR A 759 -30.31 -4.17 13.15
N LYS A 760 -30.05 -5.10 12.23
CA LYS A 760 -28.91 -6.03 12.35
C LYS A 760 -27.61 -5.28 12.06
N ILE A 761 -26.67 -5.33 12.99
CA ILE A 761 -25.33 -4.74 12.86
C ILE A 761 -24.36 -5.77 12.29
N ASP A 762 -24.35 -6.98 12.86
CA ASP A 762 -23.41 -8.03 12.44
C ASP A 762 -23.95 -9.44 12.71
N SER A 763 -23.30 -10.44 12.13
CA SER A 763 -23.49 -11.87 12.39
C SER A 763 -22.12 -12.52 12.46
N ILE A 764 -21.54 -12.55 13.66
CA ILE A 764 -20.17 -12.97 13.94
C ILE A 764 -20.09 -14.50 13.95
N PRO A 765 -19.52 -15.15 12.92
CA PRO A 765 -19.46 -16.60 12.85
C PRO A 765 -18.38 -17.16 13.78
N TYR A 766 -18.48 -18.44 14.10
CA TYR A 766 -17.35 -19.18 14.68
C TYR A 766 -16.16 -19.19 13.73
N VAL A 767 -15.01 -18.71 14.20
CA VAL A 767 -13.72 -18.78 13.48
C VAL A 767 -12.82 -19.82 14.15
N ASN A 768 -12.48 -19.56 15.40
CA ASN A 768 -11.68 -20.43 16.25
C ASN A 768 -12.02 -20.13 17.70
N THR A 769 -11.19 -20.60 18.62
CA THR A 769 -11.40 -20.38 20.05
C THR A 769 -10.69 -19.15 20.59
N SER A 770 -10.10 -18.26 19.80
CA SER A 770 -9.41 -17.05 20.30
C SER A 770 -10.37 -15.99 20.84
N LYS A 771 -9.85 -15.04 21.62
CA LYS A 771 -10.59 -13.82 21.99
C LYS A 771 -10.54 -12.80 20.86
N TYR A 772 -11.59 -12.03 20.72
CA TYR A 772 -11.70 -10.97 19.72
C TYR A 772 -12.34 -9.73 20.35
N TYR A 773 -12.00 -8.56 19.82
CA TYR A 773 -12.44 -7.26 20.33
C TYR A 773 -13.04 -6.40 19.19
N PRO A 774 -14.18 -6.79 18.61
CA PRO A 774 -14.82 -5.99 17.58
C PRO A 774 -15.23 -4.61 18.11
N SER A 775 -15.19 -3.62 17.22
CA SER A 775 -15.71 -2.27 17.46
C SER A 775 -16.51 -1.80 16.25
N TYR A 776 -17.62 -1.14 16.52
CA TYR A 776 -18.58 -0.64 15.54
C TYR A 776 -18.87 0.83 15.83
N ASP A 777 -18.56 1.70 14.87
CA ASP A 777 -18.94 3.11 14.91
C ASP A 777 -20.32 3.32 14.27
N PHE A 778 -21.16 4.12 14.92
CA PHE A 778 -22.47 4.49 14.42
C PHE A 778 -22.55 6.00 14.23
N SER A 779 -23.11 6.43 13.10
CA SER A 779 -23.42 7.84 12.89
C SER A 779 -24.55 8.28 13.80
N HIS A 780 -24.49 9.51 14.31
CA HIS A 780 -25.49 10.05 15.25
C HIS A 780 -26.93 10.01 14.70
N ASN A 781 -27.11 10.11 13.38
CA ASN A 781 -28.42 10.03 12.73
C ASN A 781 -29.08 8.63 12.80
N THR A 782 -28.35 7.59 13.22
CA THR A 782 -28.91 6.26 13.42
C THR A 782 -29.92 6.24 14.58
N GLY A 783 -29.71 7.08 15.59
CA GLY A 783 -30.58 7.19 16.76
C GLY A 783 -30.66 5.90 17.60
N TYR A 784 -29.63 5.05 17.57
CA TYR A 784 -29.60 3.81 18.33
C TYR A 784 -29.47 4.07 19.84
N THR A 785 -30.27 3.39 20.66
CA THR A 785 -30.28 3.54 22.13
C THR A 785 -30.24 2.22 22.89
N PHE A 786 -30.26 1.09 22.18
CA PHE A 786 -30.08 -0.25 22.73
C PHE A 786 -29.18 -1.09 21.84
N ILE A 787 -28.45 -2.03 22.45
CA ILE A 787 -27.75 -3.11 21.76
C ILE A 787 -28.27 -4.46 22.25
N LYS A 788 -28.41 -5.43 21.35
CA LYS A 788 -28.80 -6.80 21.64
C LYS A 788 -27.85 -7.80 20.97
N PHE A 789 -27.45 -8.80 21.74
CA PHE A 789 -26.68 -9.96 21.33
C PHE A 789 -27.61 -11.17 21.35
N THR A 790 -27.67 -11.94 20.26
CA THR A 790 -28.45 -13.17 20.17
C THR A 790 -27.59 -14.30 19.63
N TYR A 791 -27.40 -15.34 20.43
CA TYR A 791 -26.60 -16.51 20.05
C TYR A 791 -27.43 -17.49 19.22
N SER A 792 -26.97 -17.80 18.01
CA SER A 792 -27.51 -18.90 17.21
C SER A 792 -26.52 -20.06 17.23
N LYS A 793 -26.94 -21.17 17.83
CA LYS A 793 -26.12 -22.36 18.04
C LYS A 793 -26.51 -23.41 17.03
N ALA A 794 -25.54 -23.85 16.21
CA ALA A 794 -25.77 -24.93 15.25
C ALA A 794 -26.13 -26.25 15.96
N THR A 795 -27.13 -26.93 15.42
CA THR A 795 -27.64 -28.22 15.92
C THR A 795 -26.52 -29.25 15.99
N GLY A 796 -26.42 -29.96 17.11
CA GLY A 796 -25.42 -31.02 17.32
C GLY A 796 -24.03 -30.53 17.73
N THR A 797 -23.82 -29.22 17.93
CA THR A 797 -22.55 -28.66 18.41
C THR A 797 -22.53 -28.46 19.92
N THR A 798 -21.35 -28.59 20.53
CA THR A 798 -21.09 -28.20 21.94
C THR A 798 -20.64 -26.75 22.08
N GLY A 799 -20.78 -25.96 21.01
CA GLY A 799 -20.29 -24.59 20.91
C GLY A 799 -20.98 -23.66 21.89
N ASN A 800 -20.22 -23.03 22.78
CA ASN A 800 -20.71 -21.97 23.66
C ASN A 800 -20.08 -20.64 23.26
N PHE A 801 -20.65 -19.54 23.74
CA PHE A 801 -20.14 -18.20 23.50
C PHE A 801 -19.92 -17.47 24.82
N ALA A 802 -18.78 -16.79 24.95
CA ALA A 802 -18.45 -15.90 26.06
C ALA A 802 -18.44 -14.46 25.55
N LEU A 803 -19.08 -13.56 26.29
CA LEU A 803 -19.13 -12.12 26.01
C LEU A 803 -18.63 -11.37 27.24
N ASP A 804 -17.81 -10.35 27.04
CA ASP A 804 -17.27 -9.55 28.13
C ASP A 804 -16.90 -8.13 27.69
N ASP A 805 -16.56 -7.26 28.64
CA ASP A 805 -16.07 -5.90 28.40
C ASP A 805 -16.92 -5.10 27.38
N VAL A 806 -18.25 -5.19 27.47
CA VAL A 806 -19.13 -4.48 26.53
C VAL A 806 -19.07 -2.99 26.84
N SER A 807 -18.44 -2.24 25.95
CA SER A 807 -18.22 -0.81 26.04
C SER A 807 -19.10 -0.07 25.04
N ILE A 808 -19.86 0.89 25.54
CA ILE A 808 -20.78 1.73 24.78
C ILE A 808 -20.33 3.18 24.91
N GLN A 809 -20.06 3.81 23.78
CA GLN A 809 -20.00 5.27 23.73
C GLN A 809 -21.35 5.81 23.28
N HIS A 810 -21.90 6.75 24.05
CA HIS A 810 -23.15 7.42 23.73
C HIS A 810 -23.07 8.90 24.12
N GLY A 811 -23.82 9.74 23.42
CA GLY A 811 -23.74 11.19 23.56
C GLY A 811 -23.78 11.89 22.22
N ASN A 812 -23.67 13.21 22.25
CA ASN A 812 -23.53 14.02 21.05
C ASN A 812 -22.45 15.08 21.26
N ILE A 813 -21.68 15.31 20.21
CA ILE A 813 -20.86 16.50 20.07
C ILE A 813 -21.47 17.29 18.91
N ASP A 814 -22.31 18.26 19.23
CA ASP A 814 -22.90 19.15 18.26
C ASP A 814 -21.82 20.04 17.62
N THR A 815 -21.89 20.13 16.30
CA THR A 815 -21.08 21.05 15.52
C THR A 815 -21.83 22.37 15.37
N VAL A 816 -21.38 23.40 16.09
CA VAL A 816 -21.93 24.76 15.97
C VAL A 816 -21.07 25.54 14.99
N PHE A 817 -21.52 25.63 13.74
CA PHE A 817 -20.81 26.37 12.71
C PHE A 817 -20.76 27.86 13.03
N VAL A 818 -19.54 28.39 13.09
CA VAL A 818 -19.25 29.82 13.13
C VAL A 818 -19.27 30.35 11.70
N GLN A 819 -18.63 29.60 10.79
CA GLN A 819 -18.63 29.85 9.35
C GLN A 819 -18.73 28.52 8.62
N LYS A 820 -19.49 28.46 7.53
CA LYS A 820 -19.74 27.22 6.80
C LYS A 820 -19.64 27.45 5.30
N ASN A 821 -18.91 26.57 4.62
CA ASN A 821 -18.65 26.61 3.19
C ASN A 821 -18.17 28.00 2.72
N VAL A 822 -17.23 28.62 3.43
CA VAL A 822 -16.59 29.85 2.97
C VAL A 822 -15.69 29.51 1.79
N PHE A 823 -15.88 30.18 0.65
CA PHE A 823 -15.10 29.91 -0.55
C PHE A 823 -13.81 30.72 -0.57
N GLU A 824 -12.68 30.05 -0.78
CA GLU A 824 -11.36 30.67 -0.86
C GLU A 824 -10.53 30.13 -2.02
N THR A 825 -9.76 31.00 -2.66
CA THR A 825 -8.90 30.61 -3.80
C THR A 825 -7.46 30.34 -3.40
N GLY A 826 -7.02 30.93 -2.28
CA GLY A 826 -5.72 30.67 -1.68
C GLY A 826 -5.72 29.40 -0.83
N ASN A 827 -4.58 29.13 -0.20
CA ASN A 827 -4.39 28.02 0.74
C ASN A 827 -4.41 28.47 2.22
N GLN A 828 -4.92 29.67 2.46
CA GLN A 828 -5.05 30.28 3.76
C GLN A 828 -6.33 31.12 3.80
N TYR A 829 -6.98 31.16 4.96
CA TYR A 829 -8.14 32.00 5.22
C TYR A 829 -8.08 32.63 6.61
N ASN A 830 -8.26 33.95 6.69
CA ASN A 830 -8.34 34.65 7.97
C ASN A 830 -9.74 34.50 8.57
N VAL A 831 -9.81 33.79 9.70
CA VAL A 831 -11.04 33.58 10.47
C VAL A 831 -11.10 34.62 11.58
N SER A 832 -12.06 35.54 11.54
CA SER A 832 -12.21 36.63 12.52
C SER A 832 -13.55 36.58 13.27
N ASN A 833 -13.72 37.50 14.24
CA ASN A 833 -14.91 37.63 15.10
C ASN A 833 -15.14 36.44 16.03
N LEU A 834 -14.05 35.91 16.58
CA LEU A 834 -14.06 34.79 17.50
C LEU A 834 -14.06 35.26 18.96
N GLU A 835 -14.61 34.43 19.84
CA GLU A 835 -14.47 34.57 21.30
C GLU A 835 -13.05 34.23 21.74
N GLU A 836 -12.53 34.94 22.75
CA GLU A 836 -11.22 34.66 23.35
C GLU A 836 -11.22 33.37 24.17
N ASN A 837 -10.05 32.76 24.32
CA ASN A 837 -9.84 31.55 25.13
C ASN A 837 -10.85 30.41 24.82
N THR A 838 -11.19 30.27 23.54
CA THR A 838 -12.23 29.37 23.05
C THR A 838 -11.66 28.42 22.01
N ASP A 839 -12.04 27.15 22.11
CA ASP A 839 -11.67 26.13 21.14
C ASP A 839 -12.57 26.18 19.90
N TYR A 840 -11.92 26.36 18.75
CA TYR A 840 -12.52 26.22 17.44
C TYR A 840 -11.88 25.06 16.69
N TYR A 841 -12.58 24.62 15.66
CA TYR A 841 -12.13 23.60 14.74
C TYR A 841 -12.36 24.09 13.32
N TYR A 842 -11.48 23.72 12.40
CA TYR A 842 -11.72 23.92 10.98
C TYR A 842 -11.34 22.71 10.16
N ARG A 843 -11.96 22.64 8.98
CA ARG A 843 -11.72 21.65 7.93
C ARG A 843 -12.00 22.28 6.57
N VAL A 844 -11.41 21.70 5.54
CA VAL A 844 -11.38 22.26 4.19
C VAL A 844 -11.76 21.20 3.16
N ARG A 845 -12.36 21.62 2.05
CA ARG A 845 -12.61 20.79 0.86
C ARG A 845 -12.11 21.49 -0.39
N SER A 846 -11.45 20.76 -1.27
CA SER A 846 -11.09 21.27 -2.60
C SER A 846 -12.34 21.38 -3.47
N THR A 847 -12.37 22.35 -4.37
CA THR A 847 -13.41 22.44 -5.41
C THR A 847 -12.83 22.75 -6.78
N LYS A 848 -13.42 22.14 -7.81
CA LYS A 848 -13.22 22.46 -9.21
C LYS A 848 -14.58 22.59 -9.88
N GLY A 849 -15.02 23.81 -10.17
CA GLY A 849 -16.37 24.06 -10.69
C GLY A 849 -17.44 23.54 -9.73
N ALA A 850 -18.24 22.55 -10.17
CA ALA A 850 -19.27 21.91 -9.34
C ALA A 850 -18.77 20.69 -8.54
N PHE A 851 -17.53 20.24 -8.78
CA PHE A 851 -16.96 19.05 -8.16
C PHE A 851 -16.24 19.41 -6.86
N ILE A 852 -16.53 18.66 -5.79
CA ILE A 852 -16.02 18.92 -4.44
C ILE A 852 -15.38 17.64 -3.90
N SER A 853 -14.23 17.76 -3.24
CA SER A 853 -13.58 16.63 -2.58
C SER A 853 -14.29 16.23 -1.28
N GLU A 854 -13.85 15.11 -0.68
CA GLU A 854 -14.13 14.85 0.73
C GLU A 854 -13.48 15.90 1.64
N TYR A 855 -13.91 15.96 2.90
CA TYR A 855 -13.33 16.85 3.91
C TYR A 855 -11.90 16.45 4.31
N SER A 856 -11.05 17.46 4.54
CA SER A 856 -9.74 17.32 5.17
C SER A 856 -9.83 16.72 6.58
N ASN A 857 -8.66 16.41 7.16
CA ASN A 857 -8.52 16.31 8.61
C ASN A 857 -9.04 17.58 9.30
N GLN A 858 -9.44 17.42 10.56
CA GLN A 858 -9.89 18.53 11.39
C GLN A 858 -8.72 19.10 12.18
N VAL A 859 -8.58 20.42 12.20
CA VAL A 859 -7.56 21.13 13.00
C VAL A 859 -8.24 21.85 14.15
N LYS A 860 -7.76 21.63 15.37
CA LYS A 860 -8.19 22.35 16.58
C LYS A 860 -7.33 23.60 16.75
N VAL A 861 -7.95 24.72 17.09
CA VAL A 861 -7.27 25.97 17.43
C VAL A 861 -7.96 26.64 18.61
N SER A 862 -7.15 27.00 19.61
CA SER A 862 -7.62 27.74 20.78
C SER A 862 -7.25 29.21 20.61
N THR A 863 -8.24 30.11 20.58
CA THR A 863 -7.95 31.55 20.58
C THR A 863 -7.27 31.96 21.89
N LEU A 864 -6.39 32.96 21.84
CA LEU A 864 -5.62 33.39 23.01
C LEU A 864 -6.42 34.36 23.89
N SER A 865 -6.00 34.55 25.14
CA SER A 865 -6.50 35.70 25.91
C SER A 865 -5.88 37.00 25.41
N THR A 866 -6.66 38.06 25.28
CA THR A 866 -6.09 39.37 24.97
C THR A 866 -5.43 39.94 26.23
N GLY A 867 -4.10 40.05 26.24
CA GLY A 867 -3.33 40.62 27.36
C GLY A 867 -3.58 42.13 27.62
N LEU A 868 -4.52 42.77 26.94
CA LEU A 868 -4.91 44.15 27.20
C LEU A 868 -6.00 44.18 28.28
N LYS A 869 -5.60 43.95 29.54
CA LYS A 869 -6.37 44.54 30.66
C LYS A 869 -6.39 46.05 30.41
N ASN A 870 -7.58 46.65 30.41
CA ASN A 870 -7.76 48.10 30.48
C ASN A 870 -6.78 48.65 31.54
N VAL A 871 -5.77 49.41 31.10
CA VAL A 871 -4.82 50.03 32.01
C VAL A 871 -5.64 50.96 32.90
N LYS A 872 -5.65 50.69 34.21
CA LYS A 872 -6.13 51.65 35.23
C LYS A 872 -5.64 53.03 34.84
N THR A 873 -6.49 54.05 34.96
CA THR A 873 -6.15 55.47 34.75
C THR A 873 -4.71 55.74 35.17
N GLN A 874 -3.84 55.94 34.17
CA GLN A 874 -2.43 56.19 34.38
C GLN A 874 -2.27 57.54 35.09
N SER A 875 -1.57 57.56 36.22
CA SER A 875 -1.40 58.79 37.01
C SER A 875 -0.52 59.81 36.29
N TYR A 876 0.40 59.33 35.45
CA TYR A 876 1.34 60.14 34.69
C TYR A 876 1.03 60.06 33.19
N LYS A 877 1.14 61.18 32.50
CA LYS A 877 0.99 61.23 31.04
C LYS A 877 2.38 61.16 30.41
N VAL A 878 2.57 60.30 29.41
CA VAL A 878 3.83 60.20 28.68
C VAL A 878 3.64 60.64 27.24
N GLY A 879 4.40 61.64 26.80
CA GLY A 879 4.48 62.09 25.42
C GLY A 879 5.75 61.60 24.74
N ALA A 880 5.68 61.26 23.45
CA ALA A 880 6.84 60.93 22.64
C ALA A 880 7.27 62.14 21.79
N LEU A 881 8.57 62.39 21.73
CA LEU A 881 9.22 63.40 20.89
C LEU A 881 10.25 62.72 19.99
N ASN A 882 10.62 63.39 18.89
CA ASN A 882 11.61 62.86 17.93
C ASN A 882 12.95 62.49 18.58
N ASN A 883 13.31 63.08 19.72
CA ASN A 883 14.56 62.84 20.45
C ASN A 883 14.39 62.22 21.85
N GLY A 884 13.19 61.76 22.22
CA GLY A 884 12.99 61.09 23.52
C GLY A 884 11.53 61.00 23.97
N PHE A 885 11.31 60.76 25.26
CA PHE A 885 9.99 60.79 25.89
C PHE A 885 9.90 61.92 26.92
N VAL A 886 8.73 62.48 27.15
CA VAL A 886 8.45 63.40 28.26
C VAL A 886 7.40 62.77 29.15
N VAL A 887 7.69 62.65 30.44
CA VAL A 887 6.73 62.22 31.46
C VAL A 887 6.18 63.48 32.15
N PHE A 888 4.85 63.61 32.25
CA PHE A 888 4.14 64.75 32.84
C PHE A 888 3.31 64.33 34.05
N GLY A 889 3.05 65.28 34.95
CA GLY A 889 2.25 65.06 36.15
C GLY A 889 3.06 64.61 37.36
N LEU A 890 4.38 64.78 37.33
CA LEU A 890 5.30 64.41 38.41
C LEU A 890 5.20 65.41 39.58
N LYS A 891 5.53 64.98 40.79
CA LYS A 891 5.53 65.81 42.01
C LYS A 891 6.94 66.33 42.36
N GLY A 892 7.96 65.89 41.62
CA GLY A 892 9.32 66.42 41.71
C GLY A 892 10.20 65.68 42.70
N ASN A 893 9.85 64.43 43.04
CA ASN A 893 10.64 63.55 43.89
C ASN A 893 10.71 62.09 43.39
N GLU A 894 9.98 61.76 42.32
CA GLU A 894 9.90 60.42 41.75
C GLU A 894 11.20 59.97 41.08
N ASN A 895 11.52 58.67 41.19
CA ASN A 895 12.56 58.05 40.38
C ASN A 895 11.94 57.42 39.14
N ILE A 896 12.50 57.71 37.98
CA ILE A 896 12.03 57.24 36.69
C ILE A 896 13.09 56.34 36.08
N TYR A 897 12.73 55.08 35.84
CA TYR A 897 13.60 54.07 35.26
C TYR A 897 13.12 53.75 33.86
N LEU A 898 14.03 53.67 32.91
CA LEU A 898 13.72 53.25 31.56
C LEU A 898 14.53 52.00 31.22
N TYR A 899 13.85 50.94 30.83
CA TYR A 899 14.43 49.68 30.43
C TYR A 899 14.23 49.42 28.94
N SER A 900 15.11 48.62 28.34
CA SER A 900 14.81 47.94 27.08
C SER A 900 13.66 46.95 27.27
N ILE A 901 13.04 46.50 26.17
CA ILE A 901 12.02 45.45 26.22
C ILE A 901 12.55 44.11 26.78
N THR A 902 13.87 43.89 26.72
CA THR A 902 14.55 42.72 27.31
C THR A 902 14.88 42.89 28.79
N GLY A 903 14.50 44.00 29.41
CA GLY A 903 14.67 44.25 30.85
C GLY A 903 16.00 44.88 31.26
N ASN A 904 16.84 45.33 30.31
CA ASN A 904 18.09 46.03 30.63
C ASN A 904 17.80 47.48 31.00
N LEU A 905 18.32 47.95 32.14
CA LEU A 905 18.12 49.34 32.58
C LEU A 905 18.96 50.31 31.74
N ASN A 906 18.28 51.11 30.92
CA ASN A 906 18.91 52.07 30.01
C ASN A 906 19.13 53.44 30.67
N LYS A 907 18.24 53.87 31.56
CA LYS A 907 18.32 55.21 32.17
C LYS A 907 17.61 55.30 33.50
N ILE A 908 18.16 56.12 34.41
CA ILE A 908 17.53 56.52 35.66
C ILE A 908 17.48 58.04 35.70
N ILE A 909 16.31 58.62 35.96
CA ILE A 909 16.09 60.05 36.05
C ILE A 909 15.33 60.32 37.35
N LYS A 910 15.90 61.14 38.22
CA LYS A 910 15.18 61.65 39.38
C LYS A 910 14.46 62.94 38.99
N SER A 911 13.15 62.98 39.14
CA SER A 911 12.36 64.16 38.85
C SER A 911 12.66 65.27 39.86
N SER A 912 12.74 66.51 39.38
CA SER A 912 12.81 67.73 40.20
C SER A 912 11.73 68.76 39.83
N SER A 913 10.80 68.37 38.95
CA SER A 913 9.76 69.25 38.39
C SER A 913 8.52 68.45 38.00
N ASN A 914 7.44 69.12 37.57
CA ASN A 914 6.19 68.48 37.14
C ASN A 914 6.29 67.71 35.80
N SER A 915 7.45 67.72 35.17
CA SER A 915 7.74 66.88 34.02
C SER A 915 9.21 66.50 33.98
N ALA A 916 9.53 65.40 33.29
CA ALA A 916 10.89 64.94 33.07
C ALA A 916 11.07 64.46 31.62
N PHE A 917 12.09 64.97 30.94
CA PHE A 917 12.46 64.53 29.60
C PHE A 917 13.51 63.42 29.67
N ILE A 918 13.30 62.37 28.86
CA ILE A 918 14.11 61.18 28.77
C ILE A 918 14.69 61.11 27.36
N PRO A 919 15.94 61.56 27.15
CA PRO A 919 16.54 61.52 25.82
C PRO A 919 16.79 60.08 25.39
N ILE A 920 16.27 59.73 24.21
CA ILE A 920 16.49 58.46 23.52
C ILE A 920 16.66 58.76 22.05
N ILE A 921 17.71 58.22 21.43
CA ILE A 921 18.00 58.45 20.01
C ILE A 921 17.44 57.30 19.15
N ASN A 922 17.46 56.06 19.65
CA ASN A 922 17.10 54.87 18.88
C ASN A 922 15.60 54.55 18.95
N HIS A 923 15.01 54.21 17.80
CA HIS A 923 13.65 53.67 17.71
C HIS A 923 13.57 52.28 18.35
N GLY A 924 12.45 52.00 19.03
CA GLY A 924 12.29 50.73 19.72
C GLY A 924 11.21 50.75 20.80
N ILE A 925 11.03 49.59 21.44
CA ILE A 925 10.09 49.41 22.54
C ILE A 925 10.85 49.47 23.86
N TYR A 926 10.34 50.28 24.79
CA TYR A 926 10.91 50.51 26.11
C TYR A 926 9.88 50.27 27.20
N ILE A 927 10.36 49.97 28.40
CA ILE A 927 9.54 49.88 29.61
C ILE A 927 9.95 51.03 30.52
N LEU A 928 9.04 51.94 30.82
CA LEU A 928 9.23 53.03 31.75
C LEU A 928 8.60 52.66 33.09
N GLN A 929 9.34 52.82 34.18
CA GLN A 929 8.83 52.69 35.53
C GLN A 929 8.94 54.02 36.25
N VAL A 930 7.87 54.47 36.90
CA VAL A 930 7.87 55.64 37.79
C VAL A 930 7.65 55.14 39.20
N GLU A 931 8.67 55.27 40.03
CA GLU A 931 8.65 54.90 41.44
C GLU A 931 8.17 56.09 42.28
N THR A 932 7.14 55.84 43.07
CA THR A 932 6.51 56.80 43.97
C THR A 932 6.55 56.28 45.40
N GLU A 933 6.23 57.13 46.38
CA GLU A 933 6.09 56.72 47.80
C GLU A 933 5.04 55.62 48.02
N ASN A 934 4.06 55.48 47.10
CA ASN A 934 2.96 54.52 47.20
C ASN A 934 3.16 53.27 46.32
N GLY A 935 4.33 53.11 45.70
CA GLY A 935 4.66 51.98 44.82
C GLY A 935 5.05 52.39 43.42
N LEU A 936 5.09 51.41 42.52
CA LEU A 936 5.71 51.52 41.20
C LEU A 936 4.66 51.43 40.08
N GLU A 937 4.64 52.43 39.19
CA GLU A 937 3.80 52.42 37.99
C GLU A 937 4.63 52.11 36.75
N VAL A 938 4.11 51.26 35.86
CA VAL A 938 4.86 50.75 34.69
C VAL A 938 4.12 51.07 33.39
N TYR A 939 4.88 51.55 32.41
CA TYR A 939 4.40 51.99 31.11
C TYR A 939 5.21 51.31 30.01
N LYS A 940 4.54 50.77 28.99
CA LYS A 940 5.19 50.33 27.75
C LYS A 940 5.20 51.50 26.76
N LEU A 941 6.38 51.90 26.32
CA LEU A 941 6.56 53.02 25.40
C LEU A 941 7.10 52.51 24.05
N VAL A 942 6.66 53.15 22.97
CA VAL A 942 7.17 52.91 21.61
C VAL A 942 7.67 54.24 21.07
N LYS A 943 8.92 54.30 20.61
CA LYS A 943 9.50 55.49 19.98
C LYS A 943 9.69 55.28 18.49
#